data_AF-A0A1S3JJ42-F1
#
_entry.id   AF-A0A1S3JJ42-F1
#
_cell.length_a   1.000
_cell.length_b   1.000
_cell.length_c   1.000
_cell.angle_alpha   90.00
_cell.angle_beta   90.00
_cell.angle_gamma   90.00
#
_symmetry.space_group_name_H-M   'P 1'
#
loop_
_entity.id
_entity.type
_entity.pdbx_description
1 polymer ?
#
loop_
_entity_poly.entity_id
_entity_poly.type
_entity_poly.pdbx_seq_one_letter_code
_entity_poly.pdbx_strand_id
1 'polypeptide(L)'
;MESSNRLRLAICAIWIAFAACQEDGEYYYGPYDVNPEEGDLFEGDIVLEKSLKNAVMGTHRLWPNGVVPYEIDPAANYGAFELSRIQKAIDDYNRFTCIRWINRTTEKSYVQFIRGTGCSSSVGRSSASRSQRISLSRSCFSHGAIVHEMMHALGFYHEQSRADRDDYVTIMYANIEPGKENNFKKYSPSQVQTLGAPYDYGSLMHYGKYSFSKNAKATIVPKDPKAWIGQRSGLSTIDKYKINKLYNCTGFTGTLPPLTTPMTTTTTALPPNRIFKGPFSCNFDKDTCSFTQDVNDDQDWTRFTGKAPSAGVTGPTADHTNGTGHYMYYEASRHGVGDVASLRSPGIDLPGTVCLEFWYYMFGHTLGQLDVYTAVNGNETNIFVAKGSKGNRWLLAQEQLNFTDVTQLVFKATRGNGDFSDIAIDDISVQAGKCITPTVMAINGPFHCDFERDCGFTQSSEDDFDWSRHRGKTASANTGPNGDHANGKGYYMYTEVSGSLKAGNRASMATPPINLSGKVCISFRYHMYGNSVGELNVYTSRNNSSKTRVFAFSKNQGNVWKYAQTAYQFTAPTQVIFEGVRGANYDGDIAIDDIHVVPGDCPAPPSTSAPTTTRPTTRPTSATAPPSTSAPTTTRPTTRPTSATAPPSTSAPTTTRPTTRPTSATVKPAVISAATTTRPAVTTQKAVVSTVRPTILTAPFTCNFDKNVCGFTQSSSDQFDWTRHQGNTSSPKTGPSKDHTTGSGYYMYIEASSPQRPNHTAIIHSPTINIKGKSCISYWFHMYGGSMGRLTVSVLIGSKRNVLFTTTGDKGNMWIPKRHTWAFDVPAKIEFQAICGPYYASDIAIDDVSVTSGPCPVIAVTTVRPPQTTKAPVVLSGAFNCNFDKDTCGFTQDKSDTFDWTRQNRTTSSANTGPMTDHTTKADGHYMYIETSNPRQPNDAARLISPVLTMQGQVCINYWYHMYGFAVGAFNVFILSGGKKTALLNLRGNMGNQWRQGQSNWVFTAPTQLVFEAIRGSSYTGDIAIDDISVNPGPCPTVAPTTTMKPRAVVLNCDFSKDLCGFVQSTADNLDWLRRSGSTPSSGTGPTADHTTGSAPGNYLFIEATGKATNDSALITSPNLNVTGTICVSFWYHMYGVEMGYLKVYRDTGVVRSPIMVLSGNKGNKWLQATITLTNVQPAYKVAFQAIRGRNYRSDVAIDDISITEGTCSEGGALIG
;
A
#
# COMPACT_ATOMS: atom_id res chain seq x y z
N MET A 1 -53.65 24.03 -22.64
CA MET A 1 -53.58 22.74 -21.90
C MET A 1 -52.86 23.02 -20.60
N GLU A 2 -53.58 23.17 -19.49
CA GLU A 2 -53.13 24.12 -18.44
C GLU A 2 -53.53 23.71 -17.01
N SER A 3 -53.39 22.42 -16.69
CA SER A 3 -53.83 21.87 -15.39
C SER A 3 -52.96 20.75 -14.79
N SER A 4 -52.08 20.11 -15.57
CA SER A 4 -51.34 18.91 -15.10
C SER A 4 -50.07 19.22 -14.29
N ASN A 5 -49.37 20.32 -14.58
CA ASN A 5 -48.04 20.58 -14.01
C ASN A 5 -48.01 21.04 -12.54
N ARG A 6 -49.16 21.34 -11.91
CA ARG A 6 -49.17 21.84 -10.51
C ARG A 6 -49.16 20.76 -9.42
N LEU A 7 -49.48 19.50 -9.73
CA LEU A 7 -49.43 18.43 -8.72
C LEU A 7 -48.00 17.88 -8.49
N ARG A 8 -47.09 18.05 -9.45
CA ARG A 8 -45.67 17.65 -9.32
C ARG A 8 -44.83 18.58 -8.42
N LEU A 9 -45.30 19.80 -8.12
CA LEU A 9 -44.57 20.78 -7.31
C LEU A 9 -44.77 20.64 -5.79
N ALA A 10 -45.83 19.95 -5.33
CA ALA A 10 -46.19 19.93 -3.91
C ALA A 10 -45.44 18.86 -3.08
N ILE A 11 -45.00 17.76 -3.70
CA ILE A 11 -44.43 16.60 -2.97
C ILE A 11 -42.91 16.73 -2.76
N CYS A 12 -42.19 17.46 -3.64
CA CYS A 12 -40.76 17.71 -3.45
C CYS A 12 -40.47 18.70 -2.30
N ALA A 13 -41.44 19.52 -1.90
CA ALA A 13 -41.24 20.63 -0.96
C ALA A 13 -41.00 20.22 0.51
N ILE A 14 -41.25 18.96 0.88
CA ILE A 14 -41.07 18.47 2.27
C ILE A 14 -39.69 17.83 2.48
N TRP A 15 -38.96 17.48 1.42
CA TRP A 15 -37.62 16.88 1.52
C TRP A 15 -36.46 17.90 1.52
N ILE A 16 -36.76 19.19 1.33
CA ILE A 16 -35.75 20.27 1.17
C ILE A 16 -35.20 20.78 2.53
N ALA A 17 -35.63 20.20 3.65
CA ALA A 17 -35.22 20.61 5.00
C ALA A 17 -34.06 19.79 5.63
N PHE A 18 -33.53 18.76 4.94
CA PHE A 18 -32.50 17.86 5.50
C PHE A 18 -31.29 17.57 4.59
N ALA A 19 -31.22 18.18 3.40
CA ALA A 19 -30.15 17.96 2.42
C ALA A 19 -29.25 19.20 2.29
N ALA A 20 -28.51 19.54 3.36
CA ALA A 20 -27.67 20.74 3.42
C ALA A 20 -26.37 20.53 4.24
N CYS A 21 -25.60 19.49 3.90
CA CYS A 21 -24.20 19.35 4.32
C CYS A 21 -23.48 18.26 3.52
N GLN A 22 -22.66 18.65 2.52
CA GLN A 22 -21.29 18.13 2.29
C GLN A 22 -20.68 18.75 1.03
N GLU A 23 -19.41 19.11 1.15
CA GLU A 23 -18.50 19.48 0.06
C GLU A 23 -17.51 18.31 -0.18
N ASP A 24 -16.55 18.51 -1.07
CA ASP A 24 -15.31 17.75 -1.25
C ASP A 24 -15.36 16.22 -1.46
N GLY A 25 -15.11 15.82 -2.71
CA GLY A 25 -14.88 14.44 -3.13
C GLY A 25 -13.48 13.92 -2.82
N GLU A 26 -13.14 13.79 -1.54
CA GLU A 26 -12.12 12.80 -1.13
C GLU A 26 -12.59 11.39 -1.51
N TYR A 27 -11.66 10.48 -1.84
CA TYR A 27 -12.00 9.06 -1.86
C TYR A 27 -11.97 8.52 -0.42
N TYR A 28 -13.06 8.80 0.30
CA TYR A 28 -13.29 8.40 1.69
C TYR A 28 -12.92 6.92 1.94
N TYR A 29 -11.84 6.69 2.67
CA TYR A 29 -11.73 5.51 3.53
C TYR A 29 -12.39 5.85 4.86
N GLY A 30 -13.61 5.34 5.08
CA GLY A 30 -14.24 5.41 6.38
C GLY A 30 -15.36 4.36 6.54
N PRO A 31 -15.68 3.94 7.78
CA PRO A 31 -15.14 4.43 9.07
C PRO A 31 -14.65 3.29 9.97
N TYR A 32 -13.34 2.98 9.96
CA TYR A 32 -12.73 1.98 10.87
C TYR A 32 -11.33 2.37 11.38
N ASP A 33 -11.15 3.64 11.74
CA ASP A 33 -10.09 4.06 12.69
C ASP A 33 -10.61 5.12 13.68
N VAL A 34 -11.94 5.16 13.87
CA VAL A 34 -12.59 5.76 15.03
C VAL A 34 -12.55 4.72 16.13
N ASN A 35 -12.01 5.04 17.30
CA ASN A 35 -12.08 4.12 18.42
C ASN A 35 -13.57 3.99 18.81
N PRO A 36 -14.20 2.80 18.75
CA PRO A 36 -15.66 2.69 18.84
C PRO A 36 -16.19 2.92 20.27
N GLU A 37 -15.25 3.16 21.18
CA GLU A 37 -15.33 3.55 22.59
C GLU A 37 -15.46 5.10 22.76
N GLU A 38 -15.41 5.92 21.69
CA GLU A 38 -15.42 7.40 21.75
C GLU A 38 -16.82 8.02 22.02
N GLY A 39 -17.51 7.55 23.05
CA GLY A 39 -18.83 8.01 23.47
C GLY A 39 -18.86 9.27 24.35
N ASP A 40 -20.03 9.53 24.94
CA ASP A 40 -20.29 10.58 25.96
C ASP A 40 -20.17 10.05 27.40
N LEU A 41 -19.67 8.83 27.58
CA LEU A 41 -19.41 8.28 28.92
C LEU A 41 -18.05 8.76 29.43
N PHE A 42 -17.72 8.41 30.67
CA PHE A 42 -16.47 8.81 31.30
C PHE A 42 -15.31 8.05 30.66
N GLU A 43 -14.25 8.73 30.22
CA GLU A 43 -13.25 8.11 29.34
C GLU A 43 -13.86 7.49 28.07
N GLY A 44 -15.00 8.02 27.59
CA GLY A 44 -15.68 7.59 26.36
C GLY A 44 -16.69 6.47 26.57
N ASP A 45 -16.29 5.44 27.30
CA ASP A 45 -16.96 4.13 27.40
C ASP A 45 -17.24 3.67 28.86
N ILE A 46 -16.60 4.26 29.88
CA ILE A 46 -16.79 3.83 31.27
C ILE A 46 -18.13 4.35 31.84
N VAL A 47 -19.01 3.42 32.20
CA VAL A 47 -20.26 3.70 32.91
C VAL A 47 -19.99 3.93 34.40
N LEU A 48 -20.09 5.19 34.85
CA LEU A 48 -20.01 5.56 36.26
C LEU A 48 -21.33 5.30 37.01
N GLU A 49 -21.27 4.63 38.16
CA GLU A 49 -22.37 4.59 39.13
C GLU A 49 -22.49 5.92 39.88
N LYS A 50 -23.71 6.26 40.35
CA LYS A 50 -24.05 7.62 40.84
C LYS A 50 -23.47 8.01 42.22
N SER A 51 -22.53 7.25 42.76
CA SER A 51 -21.73 7.68 43.91
C SER A 51 -20.32 7.09 43.88
N LEU A 52 -19.38 7.89 44.41
CA LEU A 52 -17.94 7.65 44.53
C LEU A 52 -17.11 7.75 43.23
N LYS A 53 -16.00 8.49 43.36
CA LYS A 53 -14.86 8.45 42.45
C LYS A 53 -14.03 7.18 42.76
N ASN A 54 -13.14 6.83 41.83
CA ASN A 54 -11.94 5.99 41.97
C ASN A 54 -11.98 4.64 41.24
N ALA A 55 -10.79 4.27 40.76
CA ALA A 55 -10.42 2.92 40.41
C ALA A 55 -10.24 2.02 41.64
N VAL A 56 -10.02 0.72 41.40
CA VAL A 56 -10.18 -0.32 42.42
C VAL A 56 -8.94 -0.47 43.32
N MET A 57 -8.85 0.38 44.34
CA MET A 57 -8.15 0.07 45.58
C MET A 57 -9.10 -0.65 46.55
N GLY A 58 -9.28 -1.97 46.38
CA GLY A 58 -10.05 -2.79 47.33
C GLY A 58 -10.59 -4.10 46.73
N THR A 59 -10.38 -5.22 47.43
CA THR A 59 -10.77 -6.58 47.00
C THR A 59 -12.28 -6.75 46.76
N HIS A 60 -13.12 -5.88 47.32
CA HIS A 60 -14.59 -5.95 47.21
C HIS A 60 -15.15 -5.64 45.81
N ARG A 61 -14.39 -4.96 44.93
CA ARG A 61 -14.72 -4.75 43.50
C ARG A 61 -13.98 -5.70 42.56
N LEU A 62 -13.27 -6.70 43.08
CA LEU A 62 -12.76 -7.81 42.27
C LEU A 62 -13.81 -8.91 42.13
N TRP A 63 -13.71 -9.69 41.06
CA TRP A 63 -14.52 -10.89 40.89
C TRP A 63 -14.02 -12.03 41.79
N PRO A 64 -14.86 -12.63 42.67
CA PRO A 64 -14.42 -13.66 43.60
C PRO A 64 -13.74 -14.83 42.89
N ASN A 65 -12.54 -15.20 43.35
CA ASN A 65 -11.72 -16.28 42.79
C ASN A 65 -11.40 -16.12 41.28
N GLY A 66 -11.51 -14.91 40.71
CA GLY A 66 -11.37 -14.67 39.27
C GLY A 66 -12.56 -15.16 38.43
N VAL A 67 -13.65 -15.61 39.04
CA VAL A 67 -14.81 -16.16 38.33
C VAL A 67 -15.78 -15.03 37.97
N VAL A 68 -16.08 -14.91 36.68
CA VAL A 68 -17.02 -13.94 36.12
C VAL A 68 -18.21 -14.69 35.51
N PRO A 69 -19.33 -14.84 36.24
CA PRO A 69 -20.57 -15.34 35.65
C PRO A 69 -21.07 -14.35 34.60
N TYR A 70 -21.43 -14.82 33.41
CA TYR A 70 -22.00 -13.99 32.36
C TYR A 70 -23.27 -14.61 31.76
N GLU A 71 -24.12 -13.74 31.20
CA GLU A 71 -25.21 -14.13 30.30
C GLU A 71 -25.22 -13.19 29.08
N ILE A 72 -25.81 -13.67 27.99
CA ILE A 72 -26.09 -12.86 26.80
C ILE A 72 -27.58 -12.58 26.79
N ASP A 73 -27.98 -11.31 26.75
CA ASP A 73 -29.39 -10.92 26.78
C ASP A 73 -30.09 -11.41 25.49
N PRO A 74 -31.15 -12.26 25.58
CA PRO A 74 -31.89 -12.72 24.40
C PRO A 74 -32.48 -11.55 23.57
N ALA A 75 -32.81 -10.42 24.21
CA ALA A 75 -33.30 -9.23 23.51
C ALA A 75 -32.21 -8.50 22.70
N ALA A 76 -30.92 -8.80 22.94
CA ALA A 76 -29.83 -8.25 22.13
C ALA A 76 -29.87 -8.75 20.68
N ASN A 77 -30.42 -9.96 20.43
CA ASN A 77 -30.59 -10.58 19.12
C ASN A 77 -29.29 -10.61 18.27
N TYR A 78 -28.21 -11.12 18.86
CA TYR A 78 -26.91 -11.27 18.20
C TYR A 78 -26.92 -12.44 17.20
N GLY A 79 -26.34 -12.22 16.02
CA GLY A 79 -26.13 -13.26 15.02
C GLY A 79 -24.95 -14.18 15.36
N ALA A 80 -24.83 -15.30 14.64
CA ALA A 80 -23.79 -16.31 14.89
C ALA A 80 -22.34 -15.75 14.88
N PHE A 81 -22.06 -14.76 14.03
CA PHE A 81 -20.79 -14.03 14.04
C PHE A 81 -20.56 -13.24 15.33
N GLU A 82 -21.54 -12.45 15.76
CA GLU A 82 -21.44 -11.62 16.97
C GLU A 82 -21.24 -12.51 18.21
N LEU A 83 -21.96 -13.63 18.28
CA LEU A 83 -21.82 -14.65 19.32
C LEU A 83 -20.44 -15.33 19.30
N SER A 84 -19.90 -15.70 18.13
CA SER A 84 -18.57 -16.33 18.06
C SER A 84 -17.42 -15.38 18.41
N ARG A 85 -17.58 -14.07 18.17
CA ARG A 85 -16.61 -13.04 18.57
C ARG A 85 -16.63 -12.80 20.09
N ILE A 86 -17.81 -12.81 20.73
CA ILE A 86 -17.93 -12.80 22.20
C ILE A 86 -17.30 -14.07 22.78
N GLN A 87 -17.60 -15.25 22.22
CA GLN A 87 -17.03 -16.50 22.68
C GLN A 87 -15.50 -16.53 22.55
N LYS A 88 -14.92 -16.06 21.45
CA LYS A 88 -13.45 -15.98 21.31
C LYS A 88 -12.83 -15.13 22.42
N ALA A 89 -13.39 -13.94 22.70
CA ALA A 89 -12.88 -13.08 23.77
C ALA A 89 -12.92 -13.77 25.16
N ILE A 90 -14.00 -14.50 25.45
CA ILE A 90 -14.14 -15.36 26.64
C ILE A 90 -13.07 -16.46 26.67
N ASP A 91 -12.84 -17.14 25.55
CA ASP A 91 -11.86 -18.22 25.43
C ASP A 91 -10.43 -17.70 25.64
N ASP A 92 -10.07 -16.52 25.14
CA ASP A 92 -8.73 -15.93 25.33
C ASP A 92 -8.47 -15.52 26.79
N TYR A 93 -9.46 -14.98 27.50
CA TYR A 93 -9.33 -14.77 28.95
C TYR A 93 -9.15 -16.10 29.69
N ASN A 94 -9.96 -17.10 29.34
CA ASN A 94 -9.90 -18.43 29.94
C ASN A 94 -8.57 -19.17 29.63
N ARG A 95 -7.94 -18.91 28.46
CA ARG A 95 -6.67 -19.49 27.98
C ARG A 95 -5.44 -18.80 28.55
N PHE A 96 -5.40 -17.46 28.59
CA PHE A 96 -4.19 -16.69 28.93
C PHE A 96 -4.12 -16.14 30.35
N THR A 97 -5.19 -16.27 31.14
CA THR A 97 -5.25 -15.80 32.54
C THR A 97 -5.88 -16.85 33.45
N CYS A 98 -5.92 -16.63 34.78
CA CYS A 98 -6.77 -17.44 35.67
C CYS A 98 -8.23 -16.95 35.77
N ILE A 99 -8.61 -15.88 35.06
CA ILE A 99 -10.00 -15.41 35.01
C ILE A 99 -10.86 -16.47 34.35
N ARG A 100 -12.01 -16.81 34.94
CA ARG A 100 -12.94 -17.80 34.40
C ARG A 100 -14.29 -17.16 34.12
N TRP A 101 -14.48 -16.77 32.87
CA TRP A 101 -15.78 -16.37 32.33
C TRP A 101 -16.63 -17.64 32.14
N ILE A 102 -17.73 -17.74 32.89
CA ILE A 102 -18.61 -18.92 32.90
C ILE A 102 -20.06 -18.53 32.60
N ASN A 103 -20.80 -19.40 31.90
CA ASN A 103 -22.24 -19.22 31.76
C ASN A 103 -22.89 -19.18 33.15
N ARG A 104 -23.63 -18.11 33.42
CA ARG A 104 -24.36 -17.87 34.65
C ARG A 104 -25.45 -18.93 34.86
N THR A 105 -25.64 -19.34 36.11
CA THR A 105 -26.70 -20.26 36.54
C THR A 105 -27.65 -19.61 37.56
N THR A 106 -27.11 -19.14 38.68
CA THR A 106 -27.88 -18.71 39.88
C THR A 106 -27.26 -17.49 40.57
N GLU A 107 -26.14 -16.99 40.04
CA GLU A 107 -25.30 -15.99 40.68
C GLU A 107 -25.99 -14.62 40.74
N LYS A 108 -25.80 -13.95 41.88
CA LYS A 108 -26.46 -12.67 42.23
C LYS A 108 -25.69 -11.41 41.79
N SER A 109 -24.49 -11.60 41.24
CA SER A 109 -23.69 -10.60 40.55
C SER A 109 -23.09 -11.27 39.32
N TYR A 110 -23.28 -10.68 38.15
CA TYR A 110 -22.88 -11.25 36.86
C TYR A 110 -22.75 -10.14 35.80
N VAL A 111 -22.13 -10.46 34.67
CA VAL A 111 -22.04 -9.59 33.49
C VAL A 111 -23.14 -9.95 32.49
N GLN A 112 -23.87 -8.96 31.99
CA GLN A 112 -24.87 -9.13 30.94
C GLN A 112 -24.37 -8.46 29.65
N PHE A 113 -24.12 -9.24 28.60
CA PHE A 113 -23.82 -8.69 27.28
C PHE A 113 -25.12 -8.20 26.61
N ILE A 114 -25.22 -6.91 26.32
CA ILE A 114 -26.41 -6.27 25.73
C ILE A 114 -26.07 -5.49 24.46
N ARG A 115 -27.00 -5.44 23.50
CA ARG A 115 -26.85 -4.61 22.30
C ARG A 115 -27.27 -3.17 22.62
N GLY A 116 -26.30 -2.34 23.00
CA GLY A 116 -26.49 -0.90 23.22
C GLY A 116 -26.04 -0.04 22.03
N THR A 117 -25.88 1.26 22.28
CA THR A 117 -25.59 2.28 21.25
C THR A 117 -24.11 2.46 20.93
N GLY A 118 -23.21 2.09 21.85
CA GLY A 118 -21.75 2.12 21.67
C GLY A 118 -21.10 0.94 22.38
N CYS A 119 -19.77 0.92 22.41
CA CYS A 119 -19.03 0.02 23.31
C CYS A 119 -19.03 0.69 24.69
N SER A 120 -19.34 -0.05 25.76
CA SER A 120 -19.19 0.44 27.14
C SER A 120 -19.27 -0.64 28.22
N SER A 121 -18.62 -0.39 29.35
CA SER A 121 -18.52 -1.30 30.49
C SER A 121 -18.42 -0.52 31.81
N SER A 122 -18.66 -1.22 32.93
CA SER A 122 -18.42 -0.68 34.28
C SER A 122 -17.11 -1.25 34.82
N VAL A 123 -16.21 -0.40 35.34
CA VAL A 123 -14.91 -0.92 35.78
C VAL A 123 -14.99 -1.72 37.08
N GLY A 124 -14.50 -2.96 37.02
CA GLY A 124 -14.56 -3.93 38.10
C GLY A 124 -15.97 -4.43 38.36
N ARG A 125 -16.12 -5.21 39.43
CA ARG A 125 -17.42 -5.71 39.89
C ARG A 125 -18.21 -4.59 40.59
N SER A 126 -19.43 -4.30 40.11
CA SER A 126 -20.40 -3.47 40.85
C SER A 126 -20.85 -4.17 42.13
N SER A 127 -20.94 -3.40 43.22
CA SER A 127 -21.54 -3.82 44.49
C SER A 127 -22.98 -3.35 44.67
N ALA A 128 -23.46 -2.43 43.82
CA ALA A 128 -24.80 -1.83 43.91
C ALA A 128 -25.84 -2.55 43.03
N SER A 129 -25.43 -3.12 41.89
CA SER A 129 -26.33 -3.82 40.97
C SER A 129 -26.27 -5.34 41.11
N ARG A 130 -27.41 -6.01 40.82
CA ARG A 130 -27.45 -7.48 40.64
C ARG A 130 -26.86 -7.93 39.30
N SER A 131 -26.74 -7.02 38.34
CA SER A 131 -26.09 -7.25 37.04
C SER A 131 -25.39 -6.00 36.56
N GLN A 132 -24.15 -6.15 36.08
CA GLN A 132 -23.49 -5.09 35.33
C GLN A 132 -23.51 -5.43 33.85
N ARG A 133 -23.46 -4.40 33.00
CA ARG A 133 -23.66 -4.55 31.55
C ARG A 133 -22.36 -4.28 30.81
N ILE A 134 -22.08 -5.12 29.82
CA ILE A 134 -21.19 -4.78 28.72
C ILE A 134 -22.10 -4.48 27.52
N SER A 135 -22.01 -3.27 27.00
CA SER A 135 -22.68 -2.85 25.78
C SER A 135 -21.80 -3.17 24.57
N LEU A 136 -22.35 -3.89 23.59
CA LEU A 136 -21.72 -4.07 22.29
C LEU A 136 -22.70 -3.62 21.19
N SER A 137 -22.43 -2.45 20.62
CA SER A 137 -23.06 -2.01 19.37
C SER A 137 -22.53 -2.82 18.18
N ARG A 138 -23.12 -2.65 16.99
CA ARG A 138 -22.67 -3.34 15.76
C ARG A 138 -21.21 -3.05 15.37
N SER A 139 -20.61 -1.93 15.81
CA SER A 139 -19.20 -1.64 15.56
C SER A 139 -18.22 -2.34 16.52
N CYS A 140 -18.71 -2.83 17.67
CA CYS A 140 -17.87 -3.36 18.76
C CYS A 140 -17.35 -4.79 18.54
N PHE A 141 -17.61 -5.41 17.38
CA PHE A 141 -17.28 -6.82 17.11
C PHE A 141 -15.89 -7.06 16.49
N SER A 142 -15.02 -6.04 16.53
CA SER A 142 -13.57 -6.25 16.48
C SER A 142 -13.14 -7.07 17.70
N HIS A 143 -12.02 -7.80 17.59
CA HIS A 143 -11.62 -8.71 18.68
C HIS A 143 -11.13 -7.93 19.90
N GLY A 144 -10.28 -6.91 19.70
CA GLY A 144 -9.77 -6.07 20.77
C GLY A 144 -10.86 -5.32 21.54
N ALA A 145 -11.88 -4.77 20.87
CA ALA A 145 -12.94 -4.02 21.56
C ALA A 145 -13.69 -4.89 22.59
N ILE A 146 -14.12 -6.11 22.23
CA ILE A 146 -14.77 -7.01 23.19
C ILE A 146 -13.83 -7.34 24.36
N VAL A 147 -12.55 -7.62 24.07
CA VAL A 147 -11.54 -7.97 25.10
C VAL A 147 -11.22 -6.77 26.01
N HIS A 148 -11.28 -5.54 25.50
CA HIS A 148 -11.09 -4.27 26.19
C HIS A 148 -12.23 -4.00 27.20
N GLU A 149 -13.49 -4.10 26.75
CA GLU A 149 -14.67 -3.95 27.60
C GLU A 149 -14.73 -4.98 28.75
N MET A 150 -14.26 -6.20 28.45
CA MET A 150 -14.07 -7.25 29.44
C MET A 150 -12.92 -6.96 30.42
N MET A 151 -11.88 -6.24 29.99
CA MET A 151 -10.78 -5.82 30.88
C MET A 151 -11.22 -4.71 31.83
N HIS A 152 -12.06 -3.77 31.36
CA HIS A 152 -12.78 -2.85 32.22
C HIS A 152 -13.60 -3.63 33.27
N ALA A 153 -14.44 -4.59 32.88
CA ALA A 153 -15.25 -5.37 33.82
C ALA A 153 -14.43 -6.11 34.90
N LEU A 154 -13.13 -6.36 34.68
CA LEU A 154 -12.20 -6.97 35.64
C LEU A 154 -11.54 -6.00 36.63
N GLY A 155 -11.56 -4.69 36.38
CA GLY A 155 -11.05 -3.66 37.30
C GLY A 155 -10.04 -2.67 36.71
N PHE A 156 -9.73 -2.75 35.42
CA PHE A 156 -8.73 -1.89 34.77
C PHE A 156 -9.33 -0.61 34.20
N TYR A 157 -8.53 0.45 34.23
CA TYR A 157 -8.77 1.75 33.59
C TYR A 157 -7.74 1.95 32.49
N HIS A 158 -7.92 3.01 31.70
CA HIS A 158 -7.03 3.32 30.59
C HIS A 158 -5.58 3.57 31.01
N GLU A 159 -4.63 3.07 30.21
CA GLU A 159 -3.20 3.21 30.44
C GLU A 159 -2.76 4.69 30.33
N GLN A 160 -3.32 5.46 29.39
CA GLN A 160 -3.04 6.90 29.28
C GLN A 160 -3.60 7.74 30.43
N SER A 161 -4.35 7.16 31.37
CA SER A 161 -4.85 7.84 32.57
C SER A 161 -4.05 7.51 33.83
N ARG A 162 -2.97 6.73 33.73
CA ARG A 162 -2.06 6.48 34.86
C ARG A 162 -1.44 7.77 35.43
N ALA A 163 -1.11 7.76 36.72
CA ALA A 163 -0.48 8.89 37.40
C ALA A 163 0.86 9.31 36.77
N ASP A 164 1.65 8.34 36.31
CA ASP A 164 2.96 8.46 35.68
C ASP A 164 2.91 8.66 34.15
N ARG A 165 1.72 8.67 33.52
CA ARG A 165 1.59 8.70 32.05
C ARG A 165 2.30 9.90 31.38
N ASP A 166 2.39 11.05 32.05
CA ASP A 166 3.06 12.24 31.50
C ASP A 166 4.57 12.03 31.30
N ASP A 167 5.19 11.01 31.91
CA ASP A 167 6.59 10.65 31.67
C ASP A 167 6.78 9.92 30.33
N TYR A 168 5.70 9.34 29.77
CA TYR A 168 5.70 8.47 28.58
C TYR A 168 4.92 9.05 27.39
N VAL A 169 3.84 9.79 27.63
CA VAL A 169 3.02 10.44 26.59
C VAL A 169 2.75 11.91 26.89
N THR A 170 2.55 12.71 25.85
CA THR A 170 2.15 14.12 25.93
C THR A 170 0.71 14.25 25.45
N ILE A 171 -0.16 14.88 26.25
CA ILE A 171 -1.55 15.15 25.88
C ILE A 171 -1.68 16.53 25.24
N MET A 172 -2.12 16.55 23.99
CA MET A 172 -2.27 17.75 23.18
C MET A 172 -3.66 18.35 23.38
N TYR A 173 -3.92 18.91 24.57
CA TYR A 173 -5.23 19.47 24.95
C TYR A 173 -5.83 20.45 23.92
N ALA A 174 -4.99 21.17 23.17
CA ALA A 174 -5.43 22.05 22.09
C ALA A 174 -6.19 21.33 20.96
N ASN A 175 -5.96 20.03 20.73
CA ASN A 175 -6.60 19.21 19.68
C ASN A 175 -7.84 18.45 20.16
N ILE A 176 -8.07 18.36 21.48
CA ILE A 176 -9.22 17.61 22.04
C ILE A 176 -10.53 18.36 21.75
N GLU A 177 -11.60 17.62 21.45
CA GLU A 177 -12.97 18.09 21.38
C GLU A 177 -13.45 18.85 22.62
N PRO A 178 -14.15 20.00 22.48
CA PRO A 178 -14.64 20.76 23.62
C PRO A 178 -15.58 19.93 24.50
N GLY A 179 -15.23 19.76 25.78
CA GLY A 179 -15.97 18.95 26.76
C GLY A 179 -15.43 17.53 26.97
N LYS A 180 -14.66 16.99 26.00
CA LYS A 180 -14.04 15.65 26.10
C LYS A 180 -12.70 15.65 26.87
N GLU A 181 -12.21 16.80 27.34
CA GLU A 181 -10.93 16.93 28.07
C GLU A 181 -10.94 16.16 29.41
N ASN A 182 -12.12 15.78 29.91
CA ASN A 182 -12.29 14.90 31.05
C ASN A 182 -11.72 13.49 30.81
N ASN A 183 -11.75 12.99 29.57
CA ASN A 183 -11.32 11.64 29.18
C ASN A 183 -9.79 11.46 29.19
N PHE A 184 -9.05 12.52 29.51
CA PHE A 184 -7.58 12.55 29.55
C PHE A 184 -7.03 12.95 30.93
N LYS A 185 -7.88 12.92 31.98
CA LYS A 185 -7.48 13.29 33.34
C LYS A 185 -6.80 12.12 34.05
N LYS A 186 -5.58 12.34 34.55
CA LYS A 186 -4.84 11.32 35.30
C LYS A 186 -5.52 10.98 36.63
N TYR A 187 -5.46 9.71 37.01
CA TYR A 187 -5.72 9.25 38.36
C TYR A 187 -4.56 9.61 39.30
N SER A 188 -4.85 9.84 40.59
CA SER A 188 -3.81 9.90 41.61
C SER A 188 -3.35 8.50 42.03
N PRO A 189 -2.14 8.34 42.60
CA PRO A 189 -1.63 7.04 43.09
C PRO A 189 -2.49 6.38 44.18
N SER A 190 -3.39 7.14 44.80
CA SER A 190 -4.41 6.66 45.75
C SER A 190 -5.67 6.09 45.10
N GLN A 191 -5.78 6.12 43.77
CA GLN A 191 -6.92 5.63 42.99
C GLN A 191 -6.53 4.42 42.15
N VAL A 192 -5.43 4.51 41.39
CA VAL A 192 -4.91 3.43 40.52
C VAL A 192 -3.57 2.91 41.04
N GLN A 193 -3.44 1.59 41.16
CA GLN A 193 -2.16 0.93 41.42
C GLN A 193 -1.56 0.43 40.09
N THR A 194 -0.30 0.77 39.79
CA THR A 194 0.42 0.28 38.59
C THR A 194 0.80 -1.21 38.67
N LEU A 195 0.50 -1.88 39.79
CA LEU A 195 0.92 -3.24 40.13
C LEU A 195 2.43 -3.49 40.01
N GLY A 196 3.25 -2.43 39.99
CA GLY A 196 4.69 -2.52 39.75
C GLY A 196 5.06 -2.90 38.31
N ALA A 197 4.15 -2.72 37.35
CA ALA A 197 4.41 -2.86 35.93
C ALA A 197 4.90 -1.52 35.32
N PRO A 198 5.80 -1.55 34.32
CA PRO A 198 6.15 -0.36 33.54
C PRO A 198 4.93 0.19 32.79
N TYR A 199 5.06 1.38 32.21
CA TYR A 199 4.07 1.91 31.26
C TYR A 199 4.06 1.07 29.99
N ASP A 200 2.89 0.66 29.53
CA ASP A 200 2.74 -0.19 28.35
C ASP A 200 2.03 0.55 27.21
N TYR A 201 2.83 1.10 26.29
CA TYR A 201 2.31 1.70 25.06
C TYR A 201 1.48 0.72 24.22
N GLY A 202 1.83 -0.57 24.25
CA GLY A 202 1.14 -1.65 23.54
C GLY A 202 -0.06 -2.24 24.30
N SER A 203 -0.45 -1.66 25.43
CA SER A 203 -1.61 -2.11 26.21
C SER A 203 -2.88 -2.00 25.38
N LEU A 204 -3.75 -3.02 25.49
CA LEU A 204 -5.11 -2.96 24.93
C LEU A 204 -5.93 -1.80 25.52
N MET A 205 -5.59 -1.36 26.74
CA MET A 205 -6.23 -0.26 27.45
C MET A 205 -5.62 1.11 27.13
N HIS A 206 -4.79 1.22 26.08
CA HIS A 206 -4.26 2.50 25.62
C HIS A 206 -5.14 3.05 24.48
N TYR A 207 -5.54 4.32 24.56
CA TYR A 207 -6.17 5.05 23.46
C TYR A 207 -5.26 5.15 22.22
N GLY A 208 -5.89 5.33 21.06
CA GLY A 208 -5.22 5.73 19.83
C GLY A 208 -4.69 7.17 19.85
N LYS A 209 -3.83 7.46 18.89
CA LYS A 209 -3.17 8.77 18.71
C LYS A 209 -4.12 9.94 18.50
N TYR A 210 -5.31 9.69 17.95
CA TYR A 210 -6.26 10.70 17.47
C TYR A 210 -7.61 10.73 18.22
N SER A 211 -7.80 9.93 19.28
CA SER A 211 -9.11 9.84 19.93
C SER A 211 -9.59 11.19 20.48
N PHE A 212 -10.87 11.49 20.30
CA PHE A 212 -11.53 12.77 20.60
C PHE A 212 -10.87 13.99 19.93
N SER A 213 -10.35 13.86 18.70
CA SER A 213 -9.68 14.95 17.97
C SER A 213 -10.65 15.77 17.12
N LYS A 214 -10.83 17.05 17.48
CA LYS A 214 -11.70 17.99 16.73
C LYS A 214 -11.13 18.46 15.39
N ASN A 215 -9.92 18.05 15.04
CA ASN A 215 -9.16 18.61 13.92
C ASN A 215 -8.25 17.58 13.21
N ALA A 216 -8.48 16.28 13.43
CA ALA A 216 -7.66 15.16 12.94
C ALA A 216 -6.16 15.21 13.32
N LYS A 217 -5.75 16.09 14.24
CA LYS A 217 -4.38 16.13 14.79
C LYS A 217 -4.30 15.31 16.07
N ALA A 218 -3.11 14.79 16.37
CA ALA A 218 -2.91 13.89 17.51
C ALA A 218 -3.34 14.55 18.84
N THR A 219 -4.15 13.83 19.63
CA THR A 219 -4.50 14.18 21.01
C THR A 219 -3.52 13.54 22.00
N ILE A 220 -2.88 12.43 21.63
CA ILE A 220 -1.82 11.75 22.40
C ILE A 220 -0.56 11.61 21.53
N VAL A 221 0.59 12.00 22.07
CA VAL A 221 1.90 11.85 21.40
C VAL A 221 2.87 11.11 22.32
N PRO A 222 3.31 9.88 21.98
CA PRO A 222 4.36 9.17 22.71
C PRO A 222 5.69 9.95 22.74
N LYS A 223 6.41 9.86 23.85
CA LYS A 223 7.74 10.46 24.03
C LYS A 223 8.86 9.58 23.48
N ASP A 224 8.66 8.26 23.44
CA ASP A 224 9.45 7.37 22.60
C ASP A 224 8.91 7.41 21.16
N PRO A 225 9.66 7.92 20.16
CA PRO A 225 9.20 8.00 18.78
C PRO A 225 9.06 6.63 18.09
N LYS A 226 9.48 5.53 18.73
CA LYS A 226 9.27 4.14 18.26
C LYS A 226 8.06 3.47 18.90
N ALA A 227 7.43 4.09 19.90
CA ALA A 227 6.30 3.51 20.61
C ALA A 227 5.00 3.63 19.80
N TRP A 228 4.37 2.50 19.51
CA TRP A 228 3.02 2.43 18.96
C TRP A 228 1.99 2.39 20.09
N ILE A 229 0.85 3.08 19.90
CA ILE A 229 -0.26 3.17 20.87
C ILE A 229 -1.61 2.95 20.19
N GLY A 230 -2.60 2.44 20.93
CA GLY A 230 -3.97 2.25 20.42
C GLY A 230 -4.25 0.92 19.73
N GLN A 231 -3.46 -0.13 19.98
CA GLN A 231 -3.72 -1.45 19.38
C GLN A 231 -5.07 -2.04 19.85
N ARG A 232 -5.72 -2.80 18.96
CA ARG A 232 -6.99 -3.52 19.21
C ARG A 232 -6.93 -4.97 18.71
N SER A 233 -5.76 -5.59 18.83
CA SER A 233 -5.50 -6.98 18.44
C SER A 233 -5.74 -7.98 19.59
N GLY A 234 -5.48 -7.58 20.83
CA GLY A 234 -5.74 -8.41 22.03
C GLY A 234 -4.90 -8.00 23.24
N LEU A 235 -4.94 -8.79 24.32
CA LEU A 235 -4.19 -8.53 25.55
C LEU A 235 -2.66 -8.57 25.32
N SER A 236 -1.96 -7.51 25.71
CA SER A 236 -0.49 -7.46 25.71
C SER A 236 0.10 -8.43 26.74
N THR A 237 1.42 -8.68 26.66
CA THR A 237 2.16 -9.44 27.68
C THR A 237 2.09 -8.77 29.06
N ILE A 238 2.07 -7.43 29.10
CA ILE A 238 1.97 -6.65 30.35
C ILE A 238 0.51 -6.59 30.83
N ASP A 239 -0.48 -6.57 29.95
CA ASP A 239 -1.90 -6.70 30.33
C ASP A 239 -2.17 -8.04 31.02
N LYS A 240 -1.68 -9.15 30.43
CA LYS A 240 -1.74 -10.50 31.02
C LYS A 240 -1.06 -10.54 32.38
N TYR A 241 0.12 -9.91 32.53
CA TYR A 241 0.80 -9.76 33.82
C TYR A 241 -0.03 -8.98 34.85
N LYS A 242 -0.57 -7.81 34.46
CA LYS A 242 -1.41 -6.94 35.31
C LYS A 242 -2.64 -7.72 35.81
N ILE A 243 -3.37 -8.40 34.92
CA ILE A 243 -4.54 -9.23 35.27
C ILE A 243 -4.13 -10.35 36.23
N ASN A 244 -3.12 -11.14 35.87
CA ASN A 244 -2.73 -12.31 36.66
C ASN A 244 -2.19 -11.93 38.05
N LYS A 245 -1.56 -10.75 38.18
CA LYS A 245 -1.08 -10.21 39.46
C LYS A 245 -2.19 -9.61 40.32
N LEU A 246 -3.18 -8.93 39.72
CA LEU A 246 -4.34 -8.39 40.43
C LEU A 246 -5.21 -9.49 41.04
N TYR A 247 -5.36 -10.61 40.32
CA TYR A 247 -6.16 -11.77 40.73
C TYR A 247 -5.37 -12.88 41.43
N ASN A 248 -4.06 -12.67 41.66
CA ASN A 248 -3.16 -13.60 42.36
C ASN A 248 -3.17 -15.04 41.78
N CYS A 249 -3.06 -15.14 40.46
CA CYS A 249 -3.16 -16.40 39.73
C CYS A 249 -2.03 -17.39 40.06
N THR A 250 -2.37 -18.53 40.65
CA THR A 250 -1.42 -19.63 40.89
C THR A 250 -0.97 -20.28 39.58
N GLY A 251 0.29 -20.73 39.53
CA GLY A 251 0.91 -21.32 38.33
C GLY A 251 1.58 -20.32 37.38
N PHE A 252 1.27 -19.02 37.47
CA PHE A 252 1.92 -17.98 36.64
C PHE A 252 3.20 -17.45 37.31
N THR A 253 4.30 -18.21 37.24
CA THR A 253 5.62 -17.85 37.81
C THR A 253 6.41 -16.82 36.96
N GLY A 254 5.72 -15.90 36.29
CA GLY A 254 6.31 -14.87 35.44
C GLY A 254 7.02 -13.78 36.26
N THR A 255 8.32 -13.95 36.49
CA THR A 255 9.19 -12.87 36.96
C THR A 255 9.29 -11.77 35.90
N LEU A 256 9.38 -10.50 36.35
CA LEU A 256 9.60 -9.37 35.45
C LEU A 256 10.96 -9.50 34.74
N PRO A 257 11.09 -9.11 33.46
CA PRO A 257 12.38 -9.00 32.79
C PRO A 257 13.31 -8.06 33.58
N PRO A 258 14.51 -8.52 34.02
CA PRO A 258 15.41 -7.68 34.81
C PRO A 258 16.02 -6.53 33.99
N LEU A 259 16.25 -5.39 34.65
CA LEU A 259 17.08 -4.32 34.09
C LEU A 259 18.57 -4.66 34.22
N THR A 260 19.27 -4.58 33.08
CA THR A 260 20.71 -4.28 32.92
C THR A 260 21.80 -5.22 33.48
N THR A 261 22.83 -5.40 32.63
CA THR A 261 24.24 -5.79 32.93
C THR A 261 24.55 -7.26 33.29
N PRO A 262 25.80 -7.74 33.04
CA PRO A 262 26.04 -9.14 32.64
C PRO A 262 26.92 -9.97 33.59
N MET A 263 26.99 -11.29 33.34
CA MET A 263 28.00 -12.19 33.91
C MET A 263 28.54 -13.22 32.90
N THR A 264 29.85 -13.43 32.92
CA THR A 264 30.53 -14.71 32.57
C THR A 264 30.16 -15.77 33.63
N THR A 265 30.20 -17.09 33.45
CA THR A 265 31.14 -18.02 32.75
C THR A 265 30.36 -19.39 32.65
N THR A 266 30.71 -20.49 31.98
CA THR A 266 31.98 -21.08 31.47
C THR A 266 31.72 -22.02 30.28
N THR A 267 32.78 -22.47 29.61
CA THR A 267 32.84 -23.42 28.48
C THR A 267 32.29 -24.84 28.75
N THR A 268 31.43 -25.32 27.85
CA THR A 268 31.43 -26.72 27.33
C THR A 268 31.00 -26.71 25.84
N ALA A 269 31.28 -27.78 25.09
CA ALA A 269 31.18 -27.79 23.62
C ALA A 269 29.76 -28.09 23.03
N LEU A 270 29.63 -27.88 21.72
CA LEU A 270 28.41 -27.93 20.89
C LEU A 270 27.78 -29.34 20.77
N PRO A 271 26.48 -29.43 20.40
CA PRO A 271 26.11 -29.58 18.99
C PRO A 271 25.17 -28.46 18.44
N PRO A 272 24.97 -28.36 17.12
CA PRO A 272 24.34 -27.18 16.49
C PRO A 272 22.82 -27.33 16.29
N ASN A 273 22.03 -26.93 17.29
CA ASN A 273 20.66 -26.41 17.06
C ASN A 273 20.21 -25.58 18.27
N ARG A 274 19.53 -24.45 18.04
CA ARG A 274 18.98 -23.63 19.14
C ARG A 274 17.70 -24.29 19.64
N ILE A 275 17.78 -25.09 20.70
CA ILE A 275 16.60 -25.75 21.28
C ILE A 275 15.78 -24.73 22.06
N PHE A 276 14.50 -24.58 21.69
CA PHE A 276 13.51 -23.78 22.40
C PHE A 276 12.75 -24.69 23.37
N LYS A 277 12.66 -24.29 24.65
CA LYS A 277 11.93 -25.02 25.68
C LYS A 277 10.58 -24.35 25.95
N GLY A 278 9.51 -25.13 25.96
CA GLY A 278 8.15 -24.60 26.14
C GLY A 278 7.43 -24.32 24.81
N PRO A 279 6.26 -23.63 24.86
CA PRO A 279 5.51 -23.21 23.68
C PRO A 279 6.35 -22.37 22.70
N PHE A 280 6.15 -22.61 21.41
CA PHE A 280 6.83 -21.93 20.31
C PHE A 280 5.84 -21.04 19.54
N SER A 281 6.32 -19.93 18.99
CA SER A 281 5.55 -19.06 18.10
C SER A 281 6.47 -18.29 17.15
N CYS A 282 6.02 -18.10 15.91
CA CYS A 282 6.69 -17.30 14.89
C CYS A 282 5.68 -16.70 13.91
N ASN A 283 5.65 -15.37 13.84
CA ASN A 283 4.83 -14.60 12.92
C ASN A 283 5.69 -13.80 11.91
N PHE A 284 6.96 -14.19 11.77
CA PHE A 284 8.00 -13.65 10.88
C PHE A 284 8.27 -12.13 10.88
N ASP A 285 7.49 -11.29 11.57
CA ASP A 285 7.55 -9.82 11.53
C ASP A 285 8.92 -9.20 11.81
N LYS A 286 9.67 -9.83 12.72
CA LYS A 286 10.95 -9.31 13.22
C LYS A 286 12.18 -9.97 12.59
N ASP A 287 12.14 -11.30 12.49
CA ASP A 287 13.20 -12.16 11.96
C ASP A 287 12.59 -13.54 11.59
N THR A 288 13.39 -14.51 11.14
CA THR A 288 12.88 -15.85 10.78
C THR A 288 12.65 -16.75 12.00
N CYS A 289 12.68 -16.25 13.24
CA CYS A 289 12.54 -17.01 14.48
C CYS A 289 13.55 -18.18 14.61
N SER A 290 14.70 -18.06 13.96
CA SER A 290 15.71 -19.13 13.79
C SER A 290 15.25 -20.35 12.95
N PHE A 291 14.18 -20.25 12.15
CA PHE A 291 13.97 -21.19 11.04
C PHE A 291 15.14 -21.12 10.05
N THR A 292 15.49 -22.27 9.49
CA THR A 292 16.55 -22.48 8.50
C THR A 292 15.97 -23.11 7.25
N GLN A 293 16.41 -22.66 6.07
CA GLN A 293 16.19 -23.43 4.84
C GLN A 293 16.95 -24.76 4.93
N ASP A 294 16.57 -25.75 4.13
CA ASP A 294 17.52 -26.80 3.76
C ASP A 294 18.61 -26.23 2.81
N VAL A 295 19.57 -27.05 2.41
CA VAL A 295 20.66 -26.62 1.49
C VAL A 295 20.88 -27.61 0.34
N ASN A 296 19.94 -28.55 0.19
CA ASN A 296 20.00 -29.72 -0.69
C ASN A 296 18.73 -29.88 -1.53
N ASP A 297 17.76 -29.00 -1.32
CA ASP A 297 16.53 -28.82 -2.10
C ASP A 297 16.76 -27.85 -3.27
N ASP A 298 15.73 -27.63 -4.09
CA ASP A 298 15.87 -26.90 -5.35
C ASP A 298 15.94 -25.38 -5.14
N GLN A 299 15.24 -24.84 -4.12
CA GLN A 299 15.04 -23.39 -3.90
C GLN A 299 14.81 -23.02 -2.41
N ASP A 300 15.06 -21.76 -2.04
CA ASP A 300 14.77 -21.22 -0.70
C ASP A 300 13.34 -20.66 -0.55
N TRP A 301 12.73 -20.75 0.64
CA TRP A 301 11.57 -19.91 1.00
C TRP A 301 12.00 -18.45 1.25
N THR A 302 11.34 -17.47 0.65
CA THR A 302 11.63 -16.04 0.83
C THR A 302 10.81 -15.42 1.96
N ARG A 303 11.44 -14.68 2.89
CA ARG A 303 10.71 -13.82 3.84
C ARG A 303 10.26 -12.54 3.14
N PHE A 304 8.96 -12.27 3.06
CA PHE A 304 8.37 -11.22 2.22
C PHE A 304 7.38 -10.34 3.00
N THR A 305 7.03 -9.17 2.45
CA THR A 305 6.08 -8.20 3.04
C THR A 305 5.26 -7.49 1.94
N GLY A 306 3.98 -7.22 2.21
CA GLY A 306 3.05 -6.67 1.22
C GLY A 306 2.66 -7.66 0.12
N LYS A 307 2.16 -7.14 -1.02
CA LYS A 307 1.65 -7.97 -2.13
C LYS A 307 2.79 -8.73 -2.81
N ALA A 308 2.62 -10.05 -2.95
CA ALA A 308 3.54 -10.93 -3.66
C ALA A 308 3.94 -10.41 -5.08
N PRO A 309 5.18 -10.64 -5.55
CA PRO A 309 5.71 -10.05 -6.78
C PRO A 309 5.17 -10.64 -8.09
N SER A 310 4.52 -11.80 -8.03
CA SER A 310 4.12 -12.59 -9.20
C SER A 310 3.14 -11.85 -10.11
N ALA A 311 3.19 -12.16 -11.41
CA ALA A 311 2.46 -11.46 -12.47
C ALA A 311 0.96 -11.81 -12.53
N GLY A 312 0.32 -11.95 -11.37
CA GLY A 312 -1.07 -12.35 -11.22
C GLY A 312 -1.71 -11.84 -9.92
N VAL A 313 -2.73 -12.56 -9.48
CA VAL A 313 -3.46 -12.31 -8.23
C VAL A 313 -3.09 -13.37 -7.17
N THR A 314 -2.00 -14.11 -7.38
CA THR A 314 -1.82 -15.49 -6.89
C THR A 314 -1.10 -15.65 -5.56
N GLY A 315 -0.23 -14.73 -5.15
CA GLY A 315 0.22 -14.64 -3.76
C GLY A 315 -0.68 -13.74 -2.92
N PRO A 316 -0.51 -13.71 -1.58
CA PRO A 316 -1.30 -12.86 -0.71
C PRO A 316 -0.97 -11.38 -0.92
N THR A 317 -1.92 -10.50 -0.60
CA THR A 317 -1.73 -9.04 -0.69
C THR A 317 -1.02 -8.43 0.51
N ALA A 318 -0.96 -9.15 1.62
CA ALA A 318 -0.22 -8.85 2.84
C ALA A 318 -0.07 -10.12 3.70
N ASP A 319 0.71 -10.05 4.77
CA ASP A 319 0.76 -11.02 5.86
C ASP A 319 -0.62 -11.31 6.49
N HIS A 320 -0.69 -12.35 7.33
CA HIS A 320 -1.87 -12.64 8.13
C HIS A 320 -1.90 -11.83 9.44
N THR A 321 -0.73 -11.67 10.08
CA THR A 321 -0.60 -11.09 11.44
C THR A 321 -1.34 -9.75 11.61
N ASN A 322 -1.07 -8.78 10.73
CA ASN A 322 -1.50 -7.39 10.88
C ASN A 322 -1.78 -6.66 9.55
N GLY A 323 -1.36 -7.20 8.41
CA GLY A 323 -1.58 -6.62 7.07
C GLY A 323 -0.52 -5.61 6.61
N THR A 324 0.51 -5.38 7.42
CA THR A 324 1.72 -4.59 7.09
C THR A 324 3.03 -5.28 7.51
N GLY A 325 2.93 -6.52 7.97
CA GLY A 325 3.96 -7.36 8.54
C GLY A 325 4.74 -8.18 7.51
N HIS A 326 5.27 -9.33 7.94
CA HIS A 326 6.01 -10.25 7.08
C HIS A 326 5.50 -11.70 7.15
N TYR A 327 5.60 -12.42 6.04
CA TYR A 327 5.27 -13.84 5.92
C TYR A 327 6.39 -14.60 5.19
N MET A 328 6.37 -15.94 5.20
CA MET A 328 7.25 -16.75 4.37
C MET A 328 6.54 -17.13 3.07
N TYR A 329 7.25 -17.04 1.94
CA TYR A 329 6.71 -17.03 0.58
C TYR A 329 7.54 -17.90 -0.36
N TYR A 330 6.86 -18.62 -1.24
CA TYR A 330 7.43 -19.42 -2.32
C TYR A 330 7.04 -18.80 -3.68
N GLU A 331 8.03 -18.31 -4.42
CA GLU A 331 7.89 -17.51 -5.65
C GLU A 331 7.84 -18.41 -6.89
N ALA A 332 6.64 -18.81 -7.31
CA ALA A 332 6.50 -19.81 -8.36
C ALA A 332 7.00 -19.37 -9.76
N SER A 333 7.14 -18.07 -10.04
CA SER A 333 7.44 -17.59 -11.40
C SER A 333 8.89 -17.79 -11.88
N ARG A 334 9.73 -18.50 -11.13
CA ARG A 334 11.18 -18.59 -11.35
C ARG A 334 11.75 -20.01 -11.42
N HIS A 335 10.90 -21.02 -11.36
CA HIS A 335 11.28 -22.40 -11.01
C HIS A 335 10.74 -23.44 -12.01
N GLY A 336 11.27 -24.66 -11.97
CA GLY A 336 10.81 -25.80 -12.77
C GLY A 336 9.50 -26.42 -12.25
N VAL A 337 8.95 -27.39 -12.97
CA VAL A 337 7.74 -28.11 -12.54
C VAL A 337 8.15 -29.26 -11.63
N GLY A 338 7.71 -29.22 -10.37
CA GLY A 338 8.10 -30.18 -9.33
C GLY A 338 9.23 -29.73 -8.40
N ASP A 339 9.86 -28.57 -8.64
CA ASP A 339 10.88 -27.99 -7.75
C ASP A 339 10.33 -27.82 -6.33
N VAL A 340 11.14 -28.15 -5.31
CA VAL A 340 10.79 -28.09 -3.89
C VAL A 340 11.62 -27.05 -3.13
N ALA A 341 10.98 -26.35 -2.19
CA ALA A 341 11.64 -25.54 -1.15
C ALA A 341 11.23 -25.99 0.25
N SER A 342 12.18 -26.12 1.17
CA SER A 342 12.03 -26.75 2.48
C SER A 342 12.51 -25.85 3.63
N LEU A 343 11.59 -25.42 4.50
CA LEU A 343 11.85 -24.55 5.64
C LEU A 343 11.71 -25.33 6.97
N ARG A 344 12.79 -25.44 7.73
CA ARG A 344 12.92 -26.25 8.95
C ARG A 344 12.98 -25.38 10.21
N SER A 345 12.19 -25.71 11.23
CA SER A 345 12.16 -24.95 12.50
C SER A 345 13.38 -25.24 13.39
N PRO A 346 13.63 -24.40 14.42
CA PRO A 346 14.43 -24.82 15.57
C PRO A 346 13.88 -26.09 16.23
N GLY A 347 14.69 -26.77 17.04
CA GLY A 347 14.23 -27.89 17.85
C GLY A 347 13.32 -27.42 19.00
N ILE A 348 12.13 -27.99 19.11
CA ILE A 348 11.11 -27.64 20.11
C ILE A 348 11.09 -28.74 21.18
N ASP A 349 11.52 -28.39 22.39
CA ASP A 349 11.47 -29.19 23.60
C ASP A 349 10.17 -28.88 24.35
N LEU A 350 9.11 -29.59 23.94
CA LEU A 350 7.75 -29.49 24.49
C LEU A 350 7.09 -30.87 24.51
N PRO A 351 7.51 -31.80 25.41
CA PRO A 351 7.03 -33.17 25.41
C PRO A 351 5.56 -33.30 25.83
N GLY A 352 4.87 -34.25 25.22
CA GLY A 352 3.46 -34.57 25.44
C GLY A 352 2.57 -34.21 24.25
N THR A 353 1.26 -34.20 24.49
CA THR A 353 0.26 -33.78 23.49
C THR A 353 0.35 -32.27 23.27
N VAL A 354 0.48 -31.86 22.00
CA VAL A 354 0.61 -30.45 21.59
C VAL A 354 -0.30 -30.15 20.40
N CYS A 355 -0.74 -28.90 20.27
CA CYS A 355 -1.37 -28.39 19.06
C CYS A 355 -0.35 -27.59 18.25
N LEU A 356 -0.26 -27.87 16.96
CA LEU A 356 0.32 -26.98 15.95
C LEU A 356 -0.82 -26.14 15.35
N GLU A 357 -0.70 -24.82 15.38
CA GLU A 357 -1.60 -23.89 14.70
C GLU A 357 -0.75 -23.05 13.73
N PHE A 358 -1.12 -22.92 12.45
CA PHE A 358 -0.43 -22.02 11.50
C PHE A 358 -1.37 -21.53 10.39
N TRP A 359 -1.06 -20.38 9.80
CA TRP A 359 -1.79 -19.85 8.65
C TRP A 359 -1.05 -20.12 7.35
N TYR A 360 -1.79 -20.43 6.30
CA TYR A 360 -1.25 -20.64 4.95
C TYR A 360 -2.14 -19.98 3.89
N TYR A 361 -1.56 -19.70 2.73
CA TYR A 361 -2.23 -19.08 1.60
C TYR A 361 -1.78 -19.78 0.31
N MET A 362 -2.73 -20.20 -0.52
CA MET A 362 -2.51 -20.92 -1.78
C MET A 362 -3.62 -20.53 -2.77
N PHE A 363 -3.34 -19.65 -3.74
CA PHE A 363 -4.32 -19.27 -4.76
C PHE A 363 -3.71 -19.18 -6.17
N GLY A 364 -4.26 -19.92 -7.15
CA GLY A 364 -3.74 -19.89 -8.52
C GLY A 364 -4.06 -21.12 -9.35
N HIS A 365 -4.08 -20.94 -10.68
CA HIS A 365 -4.58 -21.95 -11.63
C HIS A 365 -3.61 -23.10 -11.90
N THR A 366 -2.34 -23.01 -11.47
CA THR A 366 -1.32 -24.04 -11.70
C THR A 366 -0.62 -24.51 -10.42
N LEU A 367 -1.32 -24.39 -9.29
CA LEU A 367 -0.77 -24.69 -7.96
C LEU A 367 -0.31 -26.13 -7.77
N GLY A 368 0.82 -26.28 -7.07
CA GLY A 368 1.33 -27.55 -6.59
C GLY A 368 0.82 -27.90 -5.19
N GLN A 369 1.74 -28.09 -4.24
CA GLN A 369 1.46 -28.73 -2.96
C GLN A 369 2.27 -28.11 -1.82
N LEU A 370 1.66 -28.00 -0.63
CA LEU A 370 2.29 -27.68 0.64
C LEU A 370 2.18 -28.92 1.55
N ASP A 371 3.32 -29.46 1.96
CA ASP A 371 3.44 -30.51 2.96
C ASP A 371 4.04 -29.95 4.25
N VAL A 372 3.60 -30.45 5.41
CA VAL A 372 4.29 -30.21 6.69
C VAL A 372 4.65 -31.53 7.34
N TYR A 373 5.85 -31.61 7.91
CA TYR A 373 6.38 -32.78 8.61
C TYR A 373 6.78 -32.43 10.04
N THR A 374 6.64 -33.38 10.96
CA THR A 374 7.48 -33.42 12.16
C THR A 374 8.78 -34.14 11.85
N ALA A 375 9.90 -33.66 12.38
CA ALA A 375 11.20 -34.30 12.30
C ALA A 375 11.74 -34.56 13.71
N VAL A 376 11.99 -35.83 14.04
CA VAL A 376 12.54 -36.27 15.33
C VAL A 376 13.78 -37.10 15.07
N ASN A 377 14.92 -36.66 15.63
CA ASN A 377 16.24 -37.29 15.41
C ASN A 377 16.58 -37.52 13.91
N GLY A 378 16.12 -36.61 13.03
CA GLY A 378 16.33 -36.66 11.58
C GLY A 378 15.31 -37.49 10.79
N ASN A 379 14.41 -38.23 11.45
CA ASN A 379 13.34 -38.97 10.78
C ASN A 379 12.09 -38.09 10.59
N GLU A 380 11.59 -37.97 9.36
CA GLU A 380 10.48 -37.07 9.01
C GLU A 380 9.15 -37.83 8.85
N THR A 381 8.09 -37.34 9.49
CA THR A 381 6.72 -37.87 9.39
C THR A 381 5.80 -36.76 8.89
N ASN A 382 5.11 -36.97 7.76
CA ASN A 382 4.15 -36.00 7.23
C ASN A 382 2.91 -35.91 8.14
N ILE A 383 2.47 -34.69 8.43
CA ILE A 383 1.36 -34.37 9.33
C ILE A 383 0.28 -33.49 8.70
N PHE A 384 0.53 -32.88 7.54
CA PHE A 384 -0.41 -31.99 6.85
C PHE A 384 -0.09 -31.95 5.35
N VAL A 385 -1.13 -31.95 4.52
CA VAL A 385 -1.02 -31.84 3.06
C VAL A 385 -2.13 -30.94 2.50
N ALA A 386 -1.75 -29.87 1.79
CA ALA A 386 -2.66 -29.06 0.98
C ALA A 386 -2.21 -29.07 -0.49
N LYS A 387 -3.17 -29.19 -1.42
CA LYS A 387 -2.91 -29.27 -2.87
C LYS A 387 -3.84 -28.33 -3.63
N GLY A 388 -3.35 -27.75 -4.74
CA GLY A 388 -4.16 -26.92 -5.62
C GLY A 388 -4.57 -25.57 -5.00
N SER A 389 -5.55 -24.92 -5.62
CA SER A 389 -6.01 -23.58 -5.25
C SER A 389 -7.04 -23.61 -4.11
N LYS A 390 -6.69 -23.06 -2.96
CA LYS A 390 -7.58 -22.95 -1.79
C LYS A 390 -8.27 -21.58 -1.66
N GLY A 391 -8.11 -20.73 -2.67
CA GLY A 391 -8.80 -19.45 -2.83
C GLY A 391 -8.00 -18.25 -2.30
N ASN A 392 -8.35 -17.05 -2.76
CA ASN A 392 -7.71 -15.78 -2.35
C ASN A 392 -8.10 -15.40 -0.90
N ARG A 393 -7.48 -16.09 0.07
CA ARG A 393 -7.57 -15.83 1.51
C ARG A 393 -6.51 -16.62 2.27
N TRP A 394 -6.10 -16.11 3.42
CA TRP A 394 -5.40 -16.89 4.43
C TRP A 394 -6.33 -17.95 5.04
N LEU A 395 -5.79 -19.12 5.35
CA LEU A 395 -6.48 -20.26 5.93
C LEU A 395 -5.70 -20.79 7.14
N LEU A 396 -6.42 -21.12 8.21
CA LEU A 396 -5.85 -21.75 9.41
C LEU A 396 -5.75 -23.26 9.21
N ALA A 397 -4.59 -23.83 9.51
CA ALA A 397 -4.38 -25.25 9.78
C ALA A 397 -4.20 -25.47 11.28
N GLN A 398 -4.77 -26.56 11.81
CA GLN A 398 -4.62 -27.00 13.20
C GLN A 398 -4.33 -28.50 13.22
N GLU A 399 -3.13 -28.91 13.65
CA GLU A 399 -2.74 -30.32 13.70
C GLU A 399 -2.47 -30.82 15.12
N GLN A 400 -3.12 -31.93 15.47
CA GLN A 400 -3.02 -32.56 16.79
C GLN A 400 -1.81 -33.50 16.84
N LEU A 401 -0.74 -33.04 17.47
CA LEU A 401 0.53 -33.76 17.54
C LEU A 401 0.80 -34.30 18.96
N ASN A 402 1.78 -35.20 19.07
CA ASN A 402 2.28 -35.69 20.35
C ASN A 402 3.81 -35.82 20.29
N PHE A 403 4.52 -34.87 20.89
CA PHE A 403 5.98 -34.83 20.89
C PHE A 403 6.52 -35.78 21.97
N THR A 404 7.36 -36.73 21.57
CA THR A 404 8.01 -37.69 22.48
C THR A 404 9.45 -37.31 22.83
N ASP A 405 10.03 -36.38 22.07
CA ASP A 405 11.42 -35.92 22.12
C ASP A 405 11.49 -34.52 21.46
N VAL A 406 12.66 -33.89 21.43
CA VAL A 406 12.88 -32.59 20.78
C VAL A 406 12.53 -32.68 19.29
N THR A 407 11.48 -31.97 18.89
CA THR A 407 10.85 -32.10 17.57
C THR A 407 11.06 -30.83 16.74
N GLN A 408 11.41 -30.96 15.46
CA GLN A 408 11.39 -29.86 14.50
C GLN A 408 10.14 -29.96 13.61
N LEU A 409 9.67 -28.83 13.08
CA LEU A 409 8.71 -28.76 11.99
C LEU A 409 9.44 -28.54 10.66
N VAL A 410 8.91 -29.08 9.56
CA VAL A 410 9.48 -28.91 8.22
C VAL A 410 8.35 -28.60 7.24
N PHE A 411 8.37 -27.41 6.65
CA PHE A 411 7.37 -26.95 5.66
C PHE A 411 7.97 -27.08 4.27
N LYS A 412 7.34 -27.86 3.38
CA LYS A 412 7.81 -28.10 2.01
C LYS A 412 6.80 -27.60 0.99
N ALA A 413 7.17 -26.59 0.22
CA ALA A 413 6.40 -26.10 -0.92
C ALA A 413 6.92 -26.74 -2.21
N THR A 414 6.02 -27.27 -3.04
CA THR A 414 6.34 -27.87 -4.35
C THR A 414 5.63 -27.08 -5.45
N ARG A 415 6.35 -26.65 -6.49
CA ARG A 415 5.74 -25.94 -7.64
C ARG A 415 4.91 -26.87 -8.51
N GLY A 416 3.70 -26.43 -8.85
CA GLY A 416 2.84 -27.11 -9.82
C GLY A 416 3.20 -26.82 -11.28
N ASN A 417 2.23 -26.96 -12.17
CA ASN A 417 2.46 -27.01 -13.63
C ASN A 417 2.66 -25.63 -14.30
N GLY A 418 3.01 -24.58 -13.56
CA GLY A 418 3.17 -23.23 -14.11
C GLY A 418 3.36 -22.14 -13.05
N ASP A 419 3.63 -20.92 -13.52
CA ASP A 419 4.09 -19.77 -12.72
C ASP A 419 3.04 -19.20 -11.75
N PHE A 420 1.78 -19.60 -11.88
CA PHE A 420 0.67 -19.21 -11.02
C PHE A 420 0.47 -20.21 -9.86
N SER A 421 1.57 -20.46 -9.12
CA SER A 421 1.67 -21.53 -8.10
C SER A 421 2.22 -21.02 -6.75
N ASP A 422 1.92 -19.77 -6.39
CA ASP A 422 2.40 -19.12 -5.16
C ASP A 422 1.87 -19.78 -3.88
N ILE A 423 2.78 -20.06 -2.94
CA ILE A 423 2.46 -20.62 -1.62
C ILE A 423 3.05 -19.70 -0.55
N ALA A 424 2.31 -19.44 0.52
CA ALA A 424 2.79 -18.67 1.66
C ALA A 424 2.33 -19.25 3.00
N ILE A 425 3.10 -19.01 4.07
CA ILE A 425 2.80 -19.41 5.46
C ILE A 425 3.13 -18.27 6.45
N ASP A 426 2.35 -18.18 7.53
CA ASP A 426 2.47 -17.15 8.57
C ASP A 426 1.89 -17.65 9.93
N ASP A 427 2.06 -16.87 10.99
CA ASP A 427 1.44 -17.05 12.32
C ASP A 427 1.53 -18.49 12.88
N ILE A 428 2.72 -19.08 12.81
CA ILE A 428 2.99 -20.44 13.33
C ILE A 428 3.02 -20.41 14.86
N SER A 429 2.37 -21.37 15.52
CA SER A 429 2.57 -21.65 16.95
C SER A 429 2.48 -23.15 17.29
N VAL A 430 3.19 -23.56 18.33
CA VAL A 430 3.10 -24.90 18.93
C VAL A 430 2.87 -24.74 20.42
N GLN A 431 1.77 -25.31 20.93
CA GLN A 431 1.31 -25.09 22.30
C GLN A 431 0.94 -26.41 22.98
N ALA A 432 1.24 -26.55 24.27
CA ALA A 432 0.93 -27.76 25.03
C ALA A 432 -0.58 -27.92 25.26
N GLY A 433 -1.07 -29.15 25.14
CA GLY A 433 -2.48 -29.50 25.25
C GLY A 433 -3.04 -30.07 23.95
N LYS A 434 -4.34 -30.34 23.94
CA LYS A 434 -5.04 -30.74 22.72
C LYS A 434 -5.23 -29.56 21.79
N CYS A 435 -5.31 -29.80 20.48
CA CYS A 435 -5.91 -28.82 19.59
C CYS A 435 -7.35 -28.61 20.02
N ILE A 436 -7.65 -27.38 20.42
CA ILE A 436 -9.01 -26.87 20.42
C ILE A 436 -9.30 -26.52 18.97
N THR A 437 -9.59 -27.55 18.16
CA THR A 437 -10.53 -27.33 17.08
C THR A 437 -11.78 -26.74 17.73
N PRO A 438 -12.35 -25.64 17.21
CA PRO A 438 -13.62 -25.16 17.72
C PRO A 438 -14.62 -26.30 17.48
N THR A 439 -15.07 -26.96 18.55
CA THR A 439 -16.08 -28.02 18.51
C THR A 439 -17.29 -27.41 17.82
N VAL A 440 -17.45 -27.66 16.51
CA VAL A 440 -18.13 -26.69 15.63
C VAL A 440 -19.55 -26.50 16.14
N MET A 441 -19.79 -25.36 16.80
CA MET A 441 -21.01 -25.16 17.57
C MET A 441 -22.15 -25.10 16.58
N ALA A 442 -22.83 -26.23 16.48
CA ALA A 442 -23.74 -26.51 15.39
C ALA A 442 -24.81 -25.42 15.36
N ILE A 443 -25.02 -24.80 14.20
CA ILE A 443 -25.68 -23.50 14.08
C ILE A 443 -27.08 -23.60 14.68
N ASN A 444 -27.25 -22.93 15.82
CA ASN A 444 -28.47 -22.96 16.63
C ASN A 444 -29.54 -22.05 16.02
N GLY A 445 -30.07 -22.44 14.87
CA GLY A 445 -31.09 -21.68 14.15
C GLY A 445 -31.05 -21.89 12.64
N PRO A 446 -31.80 -21.07 11.88
CA PRO A 446 -31.75 -21.07 10.42
C PRO A 446 -30.35 -20.76 9.88
N PHE A 447 -29.96 -21.45 8.81
CA PHE A 447 -28.73 -21.15 8.06
C PHE A 447 -29.07 -20.39 6.77
N HIS A 448 -28.30 -19.34 6.47
CA HIS A 448 -28.44 -18.52 5.28
C HIS A 448 -27.05 -18.18 4.73
N CYS A 449 -26.88 -18.24 3.40
CA CYS A 449 -25.65 -17.87 2.73
C CYS A 449 -25.94 -17.29 1.34
N ASP A 450 -25.63 -16.00 1.18
CA ASP A 450 -25.69 -15.21 -0.06
C ASP A 450 -24.32 -15.10 -0.76
N PHE A 451 -23.32 -15.82 -0.23
CA PHE A 451 -21.89 -15.76 -0.58
C PHE A 451 -21.24 -14.36 -0.65
N GLU A 452 -21.93 -13.26 -0.31
CA GLU A 452 -21.35 -11.90 -0.25
C GLU A 452 -20.27 -11.78 0.84
N ARG A 453 -20.34 -12.64 1.85
CA ARG A 453 -19.30 -12.87 2.87
C ARG A 453 -19.04 -14.38 3.02
N ASP A 454 -18.04 -14.75 3.82
CA ASP A 454 -17.84 -16.16 4.18
C ASP A 454 -18.97 -16.65 5.10
N CYS A 455 -19.50 -17.83 4.78
CA CYS A 455 -20.56 -18.51 5.51
C CYS A 455 -20.04 -19.72 6.32
N GLY A 456 -18.73 -19.93 6.37
CA GLY A 456 -18.09 -21.03 7.09
C GLY A 456 -18.11 -22.37 6.34
N PHE A 457 -18.21 -22.35 5.01
CA PHE A 457 -18.15 -23.58 4.22
C PHE A 457 -16.75 -24.21 4.29
N THR A 458 -16.70 -25.52 4.57
CA THR A 458 -15.49 -26.34 4.53
C THR A 458 -15.44 -27.11 3.22
N GLN A 459 -14.38 -26.94 2.43
CA GLN A 459 -14.07 -27.84 1.31
C GLN A 459 -13.72 -29.24 1.87
N SER A 460 -13.79 -30.27 1.03
CA SER A 460 -13.23 -31.58 1.34
C SER A 460 -11.70 -31.59 1.18
N SER A 461 -11.05 -32.60 1.74
CA SER A 461 -9.68 -33.02 1.43
C SER A 461 -9.63 -34.38 0.71
N GLU A 462 -10.78 -35.01 0.49
CA GLU A 462 -10.96 -36.34 -0.13
C GLU A 462 -11.39 -36.27 -1.61
N ASP A 463 -11.50 -35.09 -2.19
CA ASP A 463 -11.96 -34.86 -3.57
C ASP A 463 -10.83 -34.46 -4.53
N ASP A 464 -11.17 -34.19 -5.79
CA ASP A 464 -10.18 -33.98 -6.85
C ASP A 464 -9.83 -32.50 -7.07
N PHE A 465 -10.72 -31.57 -6.71
CA PHE A 465 -10.55 -30.12 -6.84
C PHE A 465 -11.58 -29.35 -5.98
N ASP A 466 -11.31 -28.09 -5.63
CA ASP A 466 -12.16 -27.28 -4.75
C ASP A 466 -13.25 -26.47 -5.49
N TRP A 467 -14.34 -26.10 -4.78
CA TRP A 467 -15.27 -25.06 -5.24
C TRP A 467 -14.63 -23.66 -5.12
N SER A 468 -14.74 -22.84 -6.16
CA SER A 468 -14.21 -21.47 -6.18
C SER A 468 -15.29 -20.41 -5.95
N ARG A 469 -14.99 -19.35 -5.20
CA ARG A 469 -15.85 -18.17 -5.03
C ARG A 469 -15.55 -17.12 -6.09
N HIS A 470 -16.56 -16.61 -6.78
CA HIS A 470 -16.36 -15.75 -7.96
C HIS A 470 -17.41 -14.66 -8.13
N ARG A 471 -17.08 -13.61 -8.90
CA ARG A 471 -17.91 -12.45 -9.21
C ARG A 471 -17.77 -12.09 -10.69
N GLY A 472 -18.90 -11.98 -11.40
CA GLY A 472 -18.93 -11.82 -12.87
C GLY A 472 -18.99 -13.16 -13.62
N LYS A 473 -18.46 -13.21 -14.85
CA LYS A 473 -18.48 -14.41 -15.70
C LYS A 473 -17.37 -15.39 -15.32
N THR A 474 -17.62 -16.69 -15.40
CA THR A 474 -16.59 -17.74 -15.27
C THR A 474 -15.52 -17.65 -16.36
N ALA A 475 -14.39 -18.34 -16.20
CA ALA A 475 -13.23 -18.19 -17.09
C ALA A 475 -13.40 -18.90 -18.45
N SER A 476 -14.14 -20.00 -18.46
CA SER A 476 -14.54 -20.77 -19.64
C SER A 476 -15.60 -20.03 -20.47
N ALA A 477 -15.58 -20.20 -21.79
CA ALA A 477 -16.45 -19.47 -22.71
C ALA A 477 -17.74 -20.25 -23.03
N ASN A 478 -18.90 -19.60 -22.92
CA ASN A 478 -20.23 -20.20 -23.08
C ASN A 478 -20.61 -21.23 -22.00
N THR A 479 -20.07 -21.05 -20.81
CA THR A 479 -20.36 -21.83 -19.60
C THR A 479 -20.75 -20.89 -18.45
N GLY A 480 -21.22 -21.48 -17.33
CA GLY A 480 -21.44 -20.75 -16.09
C GLY A 480 -22.47 -19.61 -16.15
N PRO A 481 -22.68 -18.89 -15.04
CA PRO A 481 -23.48 -17.67 -15.01
C PRO A 481 -22.64 -16.43 -15.39
N ASN A 482 -23.31 -15.31 -15.69
CA ASN A 482 -22.63 -14.03 -15.95
C ASN A 482 -22.35 -13.20 -14.68
N GLY A 483 -22.82 -13.67 -13.52
CA GLY A 483 -22.83 -13.02 -12.21
C GLY A 483 -23.70 -13.83 -11.23
N ASP A 484 -23.78 -13.40 -9.97
CA ASP A 484 -24.69 -13.92 -8.94
C ASP A 484 -26.18 -13.91 -9.37
N HIS A 485 -27.02 -14.56 -8.57
CA HIS A 485 -28.46 -14.57 -8.77
C HIS A 485 -29.13 -13.25 -8.35
N ALA A 486 -28.67 -12.61 -7.27
CA ALA A 486 -29.39 -11.52 -6.61
C ALA A 486 -29.42 -10.21 -7.42
N ASN A 487 -28.31 -9.82 -8.06
CA ASN A 487 -28.23 -8.58 -8.86
C ASN A 487 -27.24 -8.60 -10.05
N GLY A 488 -26.48 -9.67 -10.26
CA GLY A 488 -25.52 -9.82 -11.37
C GLY A 488 -24.18 -9.09 -11.16
N LYS A 489 -23.89 -8.60 -9.95
CA LYS A 489 -22.62 -7.95 -9.55
C LYS A 489 -22.01 -8.50 -8.25
N GLY A 490 -22.70 -9.43 -7.59
CA GLY A 490 -22.34 -10.12 -6.35
C GLY A 490 -21.40 -11.32 -6.54
N TYR A 491 -21.22 -12.12 -5.48
CA TYR A 491 -20.45 -13.35 -5.42
C TYR A 491 -21.32 -14.60 -5.46
N TYR A 492 -20.82 -15.67 -6.07
CA TYR A 492 -21.40 -17.01 -6.03
C TYR A 492 -20.29 -18.07 -5.92
N MET A 493 -20.64 -19.34 -5.68
CA MET A 493 -19.69 -20.46 -5.73
C MET A 493 -19.82 -21.23 -7.04
N TYR A 494 -18.71 -21.65 -7.64
CA TYR A 494 -18.71 -22.48 -8.85
C TYR A 494 -17.57 -23.51 -8.90
N THR A 495 -17.75 -24.53 -9.72
CA THR A 495 -16.70 -25.48 -10.11
C THR A 495 -15.95 -24.96 -11.33
N GLU A 496 -14.72 -24.51 -11.16
CA GLU A 496 -13.82 -24.25 -12.29
C GLU A 496 -13.31 -25.60 -12.83
N VAL A 497 -13.64 -25.91 -14.09
CA VAL A 497 -13.43 -27.24 -14.71
C VAL A 497 -12.45 -27.20 -15.89
N SER A 498 -11.84 -26.07 -16.18
CA SER A 498 -10.69 -25.97 -17.08
C SER A 498 -9.42 -26.63 -16.51
N GLY A 499 -8.39 -26.79 -17.35
CA GLY A 499 -7.14 -27.46 -16.97
C GLY A 499 -7.18 -28.99 -17.06
N SER A 500 -6.20 -29.63 -16.41
CA SER A 500 -5.84 -31.05 -16.57
C SER A 500 -6.74 -32.06 -15.84
N LEU A 501 -7.91 -31.63 -15.37
CA LEU A 501 -8.92 -32.50 -14.75
C LEU A 501 -9.45 -33.53 -15.77
N LYS A 502 -9.97 -34.65 -15.26
CA LYS A 502 -10.57 -35.76 -16.02
C LYS A 502 -12.11 -35.73 -15.92
N ALA A 503 -12.77 -36.55 -16.71
CA ALA A 503 -14.22 -36.71 -16.63
C ALA A 503 -14.60 -37.49 -15.37
N GLY A 504 -15.63 -37.05 -14.65
CA GLY A 504 -16.07 -37.66 -13.40
C GLY A 504 -15.30 -37.24 -12.14
N ASN A 505 -14.31 -36.34 -12.26
CA ASN A 505 -13.67 -35.73 -11.08
C ASN A 505 -14.67 -34.88 -10.26
N ARG A 506 -14.44 -34.77 -8.96
CA ARG A 506 -15.40 -34.21 -7.98
C ARG A 506 -14.82 -33.02 -7.20
N ALA A 507 -15.72 -32.11 -6.84
CA ALA A 507 -15.49 -31.01 -5.91
C ALA A 507 -16.61 -30.96 -4.87
N SER A 508 -16.29 -30.93 -3.58
CA SER A 508 -17.23 -31.07 -2.46
C SER A 508 -17.00 -30.00 -1.40
N MET A 509 -18.06 -29.26 -1.04
CA MET A 509 -18.03 -28.38 0.13
C MET A 509 -19.26 -28.59 1.03
N ALA A 510 -19.06 -28.48 2.34
CA ALA A 510 -20.08 -28.67 3.36
C ALA A 510 -20.35 -27.39 4.14
N THR A 511 -21.61 -27.17 4.53
CA THR A 511 -21.94 -26.16 5.55
C THR A 511 -21.26 -26.53 6.89
N PRO A 512 -21.15 -25.59 7.85
CA PRO A 512 -21.06 -25.97 9.25
C PRO A 512 -22.22 -26.91 9.63
N PRO A 513 -22.09 -27.78 10.65
CA PRO A 513 -23.21 -28.55 11.16
C PRO A 513 -24.34 -27.61 11.61
N ILE A 514 -25.58 -27.90 11.23
CA ILE A 514 -26.75 -27.07 11.54
C ILE A 514 -27.56 -27.77 12.63
N ASN A 515 -27.75 -27.12 13.78
CA ASN A 515 -28.49 -27.67 14.91
C ASN A 515 -29.98 -27.31 14.84
N LEU A 516 -30.65 -27.82 13.81
CA LEU A 516 -32.10 -27.83 13.71
C LEU A 516 -32.63 -29.24 13.94
N SER A 517 -33.82 -29.34 14.53
CA SER A 517 -34.50 -30.61 14.81
C SER A 517 -35.92 -30.59 14.24
N GLY A 518 -36.38 -31.73 13.74
CA GLY A 518 -37.67 -31.85 13.05
C GLY A 518 -37.55 -31.71 11.54
N LYS A 519 -38.62 -31.27 10.89
CA LYS A 519 -38.60 -30.92 9.46
C LYS A 519 -37.81 -29.62 9.24
N VAL A 520 -37.01 -29.60 8.19
CA VAL A 520 -36.40 -28.39 7.65
C VAL A 520 -36.65 -28.30 6.15
N CYS A 521 -36.77 -27.08 5.62
CA CYS A 521 -36.67 -26.82 4.19
C CYS A 521 -35.22 -26.47 3.86
N ILE A 522 -34.60 -27.22 2.94
CA ILE A 522 -33.33 -26.90 2.31
C ILE A 522 -33.65 -26.28 0.95
N SER A 523 -33.20 -25.07 0.67
CA SER A 523 -33.36 -24.41 -0.62
C SER A 523 -32.10 -23.66 -1.06
N PHE A 524 -31.92 -23.50 -2.38
CA PHE A 524 -30.80 -22.80 -2.99
C PHE A 524 -31.06 -22.40 -4.44
N ARG A 525 -30.21 -21.53 -4.99
CA ARG A 525 -30.11 -21.23 -6.42
C ARG A 525 -28.97 -22.02 -7.06
N TYR A 526 -29.14 -22.40 -8.32
CA TYR A 526 -28.10 -23.09 -9.08
C TYR A 526 -28.09 -22.69 -10.56
N HIS A 527 -26.93 -22.75 -11.17
CA HIS A 527 -26.71 -22.50 -12.59
C HIS A 527 -25.86 -23.62 -13.18
N MET A 528 -26.27 -24.18 -14.32
CA MET A 528 -25.65 -25.35 -14.93
C MET A 528 -25.72 -25.19 -16.45
N TYR A 529 -24.68 -24.59 -17.04
CA TYR A 529 -24.67 -24.19 -18.45
C TYR A 529 -23.32 -24.47 -19.10
N GLY A 530 -23.36 -25.05 -20.31
CA GLY A 530 -22.19 -25.50 -21.07
C GLY A 530 -22.51 -26.72 -21.95
N ASN A 531 -21.59 -27.12 -22.83
CA ASN A 531 -21.76 -28.29 -23.71
C ASN A 531 -21.49 -29.64 -23.00
N SER A 532 -20.80 -29.63 -21.86
CA SER A 532 -20.39 -30.81 -21.11
C SER A 532 -20.51 -30.64 -19.59
N VAL A 533 -21.60 -30.00 -19.14
CA VAL A 533 -21.95 -29.95 -17.72
C VAL A 533 -22.15 -31.37 -17.18
N GLY A 534 -21.52 -31.70 -16.06
CA GLY A 534 -21.61 -33.01 -15.41
C GLY A 534 -22.82 -33.12 -14.48
N GLU A 535 -22.59 -33.28 -13.18
CA GLU A 535 -23.63 -33.43 -12.15
C GLU A 535 -23.48 -32.45 -10.99
N LEU A 536 -24.59 -31.95 -10.46
CA LEU A 536 -24.67 -31.31 -9.15
C LEU A 536 -25.44 -32.23 -8.21
N ASN A 537 -24.71 -32.91 -7.33
CA ASN A 537 -25.27 -33.73 -6.26
C ASN A 537 -25.31 -32.91 -4.96
N VAL A 538 -26.38 -33.03 -4.19
CA VAL A 538 -26.46 -32.41 -2.85
C VAL A 538 -26.82 -33.49 -1.84
N TYR A 539 -26.09 -33.53 -0.73
CA TYR A 539 -26.22 -34.52 0.32
C TYR A 539 -26.51 -33.85 1.68
N THR A 540 -27.16 -34.58 2.57
CA THR A 540 -27.13 -34.32 4.01
C THR A 540 -26.19 -35.30 4.69
N SER A 541 -25.42 -34.86 5.69
CA SER A 541 -24.52 -35.72 6.46
C SER A 541 -24.68 -35.52 7.96
N ARG A 542 -24.65 -36.62 8.71
CA ARG A 542 -24.76 -36.65 10.18
C ARG A 542 -23.43 -37.11 10.77
N ASN A 543 -22.86 -36.31 11.68
CA ASN A 543 -21.63 -36.63 12.43
C ASN A 543 -20.49 -37.19 11.55
N ASN A 544 -20.29 -36.62 10.35
CA ASN A 544 -19.30 -36.98 9.33
C ASN A 544 -19.34 -38.44 8.80
N SER A 545 -20.28 -39.29 9.24
CA SER A 545 -20.21 -40.75 9.04
C SER A 545 -21.15 -41.33 7.98
N SER A 546 -22.08 -40.57 7.41
CA SER A 546 -22.98 -41.07 6.35
C SER A 546 -23.61 -39.94 5.52
N LYS A 547 -23.43 -39.98 4.20
CA LYS A 547 -23.98 -39.01 3.22
C LYS A 547 -25.29 -39.55 2.61
N THR A 548 -26.40 -38.84 2.79
CA THR A 548 -27.70 -39.14 2.13
C THR A 548 -27.97 -38.14 1.01
N ARG A 549 -28.12 -38.58 -0.24
CA ARG A 549 -28.37 -37.67 -1.38
C ARG A 549 -29.80 -37.13 -1.35
N VAL A 550 -29.96 -35.80 -1.39
CA VAL A 550 -31.24 -35.07 -1.39
C VAL A 550 -31.54 -34.36 -2.72
N PHE A 551 -30.52 -34.04 -3.53
CA PHE A 551 -30.68 -33.64 -4.93
C PHE A 551 -29.65 -34.32 -5.83
N ALA A 552 -30.03 -34.48 -7.10
CA ALA A 552 -29.12 -34.79 -8.21
C ALA A 552 -29.64 -34.07 -9.46
N PHE A 553 -28.87 -33.11 -9.96
CA PHE A 553 -29.09 -32.47 -11.26
C PHE A 553 -27.96 -32.88 -12.20
N SER A 554 -28.21 -32.98 -13.50
CA SER A 554 -27.17 -33.31 -14.47
C SER A 554 -27.39 -32.64 -15.82
N LYS A 555 -26.31 -32.58 -16.62
CA LYS A 555 -26.26 -31.99 -17.97
C LYS A 555 -26.59 -30.49 -17.98
N ASN A 556 -26.57 -29.91 -19.18
CA ASN A 556 -26.95 -28.51 -19.40
C ASN A 556 -28.41 -28.27 -19.00
N GLN A 557 -28.64 -27.31 -18.11
CA GLN A 557 -29.94 -26.91 -17.61
C GLN A 557 -30.44 -25.59 -18.22
N GLY A 558 -29.59 -24.89 -18.98
CA GLY A 558 -29.84 -23.58 -19.59
C GLY A 558 -29.10 -22.43 -18.88
N ASN A 559 -28.87 -21.34 -19.62
CA ASN A 559 -28.19 -20.13 -19.15
C ASN A 559 -29.15 -19.23 -18.32
N VAL A 560 -29.68 -19.79 -17.23
CA VAL A 560 -30.56 -19.09 -16.26
C VAL A 560 -30.34 -19.66 -14.86
N TRP A 561 -30.36 -18.79 -13.85
CA TRP A 561 -30.37 -19.20 -12.45
C TRP A 561 -31.69 -19.90 -12.10
N LYS A 562 -31.62 -21.19 -11.77
CA LYS A 562 -32.75 -22.00 -11.31
C LYS A 562 -32.82 -22.02 -9.78
N TYR A 563 -33.98 -22.41 -9.25
CA TYR A 563 -34.23 -22.57 -7.83
C TYR A 563 -34.52 -24.05 -7.51
N ALA A 564 -33.99 -24.53 -6.39
CA ALA A 564 -34.23 -25.84 -5.84
C ALA A 564 -34.72 -25.71 -4.38
N GLN A 565 -35.67 -26.55 -3.97
CA GLN A 565 -36.07 -26.67 -2.57
C GLN A 565 -36.60 -28.08 -2.25
N THR A 566 -36.34 -28.58 -1.04
CA THR A 566 -36.84 -29.88 -0.58
C THR A 566 -37.00 -29.89 0.94
N ALA A 567 -38.03 -30.58 1.43
CA ALA A 567 -38.24 -30.79 2.85
C ALA A 567 -37.51 -32.07 3.30
N TYR A 568 -36.73 -31.99 4.37
CA TYR A 568 -35.95 -33.10 4.91
C TYR A 568 -36.02 -33.14 6.44
N GLN A 569 -35.80 -34.31 7.05
CA GLN A 569 -35.92 -34.50 8.50
C GLN A 569 -34.54 -34.48 9.17
N PHE A 570 -34.25 -33.47 9.99
CA PHE A 570 -33.07 -33.44 10.84
C PHE A 570 -33.38 -34.09 12.20
N THR A 571 -32.51 -35.02 12.61
CA THR A 571 -32.61 -35.78 13.87
C THR A 571 -31.42 -35.56 14.80
N ALA A 572 -30.46 -34.76 14.36
CA ALA A 572 -29.18 -34.43 15.00
C ALA A 572 -28.54 -33.26 14.20
N PRO A 573 -27.51 -32.59 14.73
CA PRO A 573 -26.67 -31.68 13.93
C PRO A 573 -26.30 -32.27 12.57
N THR A 574 -26.71 -31.60 11.50
CA THR A 574 -26.63 -32.11 10.12
C THR A 574 -25.97 -31.06 9.23
N GLN A 575 -25.01 -31.47 8.40
CA GLN A 575 -24.42 -30.63 7.34
C GLN A 575 -25.17 -30.82 6.03
N VAL A 576 -25.23 -29.77 5.21
CA VAL A 576 -25.58 -29.87 3.78
C VAL A 576 -24.29 -29.81 2.97
N ILE A 577 -24.09 -30.77 2.07
CA ILE A 577 -22.88 -30.92 1.25
C ILE A 577 -23.25 -30.77 -0.22
N PHE A 578 -22.56 -29.88 -0.93
CA PHE A 578 -22.71 -29.67 -2.37
C PHE A 578 -21.51 -30.29 -3.09
N GLU A 579 -21.79 -31.27 -3.95
CA GLU A 579 -20.80 -31.96 -4.78
C GLU A 579 -21.04 -31.61 -6.26
N GLY A 580 -20.07 -30.97 -6.89
CA GLY A 580 -20.03 -30.79 -8.33
C GLY A 580 -19.15 -31.85 -8.97
N VAL A 581 -19.66 -32.51 -10.01
CA VAL A 581 -18.96 -33.54 -10.78
C VAL A 581 -18.69 -33.02 -12.18
N ARG A 582 -17.44 -33.07 -12.63
CA ARG A 582 -17.01 -32.62 -13.95
C ARG A 582 -17.51 -33.56 -15.05
N GLY A 583 -18.04 -32.99 -16.13
CA GLY A 583 -18.47 -33.74 -17.32
C GLY A 583 -17.30 -34.17 -18.21
N ALA A 584 -17.56 -34.37 -19.51
CA ALA A 584 -16.58 -34.99 -20.41
C ALA A 584 -15.45 -34.04 -20.86
N ASN A 585 -15.66 -32.72 -20.81
CA ASN A 585 -14.63 -31.70 -21.06
C ASN A 585 -14.83 -30.49 -20.12
N TYR A 586 -14.14 -29.38 -20.38
CA TYR A 586 -14.20 -28.15 -19.58
C TYR A 586 -15.38 -27.22 -19.92
N ASP A 587 -16.20 -27.50 -20.94
CA ASP A 587 -17.35 -26.67 -21.31
C ASP A 587 -18.54 -26.94 -20.35
N GLY A 588 -18.35 -26.88 -19.03
CA GLY A 588 -19.20 -27.64 -18.10
C GLY A 588 -19.48 -27.05 -16.72
N ASP A 589 -19.24 -25.76 -16.49
CA ASP A 589 -19.32 -25.15 -15.16
C ASP A 589 -20.68 -25.32 -14.46
N ILE A 590 -20.60 -25.57 -13.15
CA ILE A 590 -21.72 -25.66 -12.22
C ILE A 590 -21.54 -24.56 -11.18
N ALA A 591 -22.58 -23.77 -10.90
CA ALA A 591 -22.57 -22.74 -9.86
C ALA A 591 -23.79 -22.83 -8.93
N ILE A 592 -23.63 -22.36 -7.68
CA ILE A 592 -24.70 -22.26 -6.67
C ILE A 592 -24.66 -20.94 -5.91
N ASP A 593 -25.82 -20.53 -5.39
CA ASP A 593 -26.05 -19.23 -4.74
C ASP A 593 -27.28 -19.29 -3.79
N ASP A 594 -27.56 -18.24 -3.01
CA ASP A 594 -28.75 -18.06 -2.14
C ASP A 594 -29.18 -19.32 -1.36
N ILE A 595 -28.28 -19.90 -0.56
CA ILE A 595 -28.52 -21.14 0.20
C ILE A 595 -29.26 -20.81 1.50
N HIS A 596 -30.40 -21.46 1.75
CA HIS A 596 -31.15 -21.36 3.00
C HIS A 596 -31.50 -22.76 3.55
N VAL A 597 -31.33 -22.97 4.85
CA VAL A 597 -31.87 -24.11 5.59
C VAL A 597 -32.69 -23.58 6.75
N VAL A 598 -34.01 -23.79 6.71
CA VAL A 598 -34.97 -23.19 7.64
C VAL A 598 -35.85 -24.24 8.32
N PRO A 599 -36.30 -24.05 9.57
CA PRO A 599 -37.29 -24.93 10.20
C PRO A 599 -38.62 -24.96 9.44
N GLY A 600 -39.27 -26.11 9.39
CA GLY A 600 -40.61 -26.30 8.83
C GLY A 600 -40.65 -27.00 7.46
N ASP A 601 -41.86 -27.09 6.89
CA ASP A 601 -42.07 -27.51 5.52
C ASP A 601 -41.69 -26.40 4.52
N CYS A 602 -41.28 -26.76 3.30
CA CYS A 602 -40.96 -25.77 2.27
C CYS A 602 -42.21 -24.97 1.84
N PRO A 603 -42.07 -23.66 1.56
CA PRO A 603 -43.13 -22.87 0.94
C PRO A 603 -43.59 -23.51 -0.37
N ALA A 604 -44.90 -23.51 -0.66
CA ALA A 604 -45.37 -23.89 -1.98
C ALA A 604 -44.74 -22.95 -3.04
N PRO A 605 -44.20 -23.48 -4.16
CA PRO A 605 -43.65 -22.62 -5.21
C PRO A 605 -44.78 -21.71 -5.74
N PRO A 606 -44.50 -20.42 -6.00
CA PRO A 606 -45.55 -19.44 -6.31
C PRO A 606 -46.30 -19.87 -7.58
N SER A 607 -47.58 -20.21 -7.41
CA SER A 607 -48.43 -20.61 -8.52
C SER A 607 -48.66 -19.40 -9.44
N THR A 608 -48.56 -19.63 -10.75
CA THR A 608 -48.71 -18.59 -11.78
C THR A 608 -50.17 -18.14 -11.88
N SER A 609 -50.56 -17.27 -10.96
CA SER A 609 -51.82 -16.54 -10.93
C SER A 609 -51.53 -15.05 -11.14
N ALA A 610 -52.22 -14.42 -12.09
CA ALA A 610 -51.91 -13.06 -12.49
C ALA A 610 -52.25 -12.07 -11.36
N PRO A 611 -51.36 -11.09 -11.03
CA PRO A 611 -51.64 -10.10 -10.00
C PRO A 611 -52.81 -9.16 -10.36
N THR A 612 -54.01 -9.50 -9.92
CA THR A 612 -55.18 -8.62 -9.97
C THR A 612 -54.93 -7.37 -9.13
N THR A 613 -54.99 -6.19 -9.75
CA THR A 613 -54.73 -4.92 -9.07
C THR A 613 -55.83 -4.56 -8.07
N THR A 614 -55.50 -4.46 -6.79
CA THR A 614 -56.34 -3.84 -5.76
C THR A 614 -55.56 -2.78 -4.99
N ARG A 615 -56.14 -1.59 -4.81
CA ARG A 615 -55.51 -0.42 -4.20
C ARG A 615 -56.28 0.00 -2.94
N PRO A 616 -55.68 -0.08 -1.74
CA PRO A 616 -56.23 0.58 -0.56
C PRO A 616 -55.90 2.08 -0.62
N THR A 617 -56.92 2.93 -0.73
CA THR A 617 -56.81 4.39 -0.48
C THR A 617 -57.99 4.81 0.37
N THR A 618 -57.77 4.96 1.68
CA THR A 618 -58.73 5.61 2.59
C THR A 618 -58.60 7.13 2.49
N ARG A 619 -59.73 7.83 2.62
CA ARG A 619 -59.88 9.27 2.41
C ARG A 619 -60.91 9.82 3.42
N PRO A 620 -60.72 11.03 3.97
CA PRO A 620 -61.81 11.80 4.57
C PRO A 620 -62.82 12.36 3.54
N THR A 621 -64.08 11.97 3.74
CA THR A 621 -65.34 12.78 3.71
C THR A 621 -65.81 13.58 2.47
N SER A 622 -67.16 13.62 2.37
CA SER A 622 -68.10 14.43 1.55
C SER A 622 -68.14 14.30 0.00
N ALA A 623 -69.30 14.36 -0.67
CA ALA A 623 -70.67 13.98 -0.29
C ALA A 623 -71.57 13.77 -1.55
N THR A 624 -72.68 13.03 -1.39
CA THR A 624 -73.96 13.15 -2.17
C THR A 624 -74.09 12.66 -3.63
N ALA A 625 -74.56 11.41 -3.76
CA ALA A 625 -75.70 10.92 -4.59
C ALA A 625 -75.60 10.74 -6.16
N PRO A 626 -76.48 9.89 -6.77
CA PRO A 626 -76.36 9.32 -8.14
C PRO A 626 -77.62 9.61 -9.03
N PRO A 627 -78.09 8.82 -10.05
CA PRO A 627 -77.55 7.62 -10.76
C PRO A 627 -77.74 7.56 -12.33
N SER A 628 -77.23 6.47 -12.97
CA SER A 628 -77.98 5.49 -13.81
C SER A 628 -77.27 4.92 -15.08
N THR A 629 -77.37 3.58 -15.29
CA THR A 629 -77.50 2.74 -16.54
C THR A 629 -76.74 3.06 -17.87
N SER A 630 -76.36 2.13 -18.77
CA SER A 630 -76.49 0.64 -18.92
C SER A 630 -75.45 0.08 -19.97
N ALA A 631 -75.49 -1.22 -20.32
CA ALA A 631 -74.53 -1.97 -21.20
C ALA A 631 -75.22 -2.54 -22.50
N PRO A 632 -74.78 -3.60 -23.26
CA PRO A 632 -73.52 -4.40 -23.35
C PRO A 632 -73.07 -4.87 -24.80
N THR A 633 -72.19 -5.90 -24.89
CA THR A 633 -72.10 -7.06 -25.88
C THR A 633 -71.30 -7.08 -27.22
N THR A 634 -70.18 -7.87 -27.23
CA THR A 634 -69.72 -8.97 -28.17
C THR A 634 -69.56 -8.78 -29.72
N THR A 635 -68.81 -9.57 -30.53
CA THR A 635 -68.31 -10.99 -30.49
C THR A 635 -67.03 -11.24 -31.36
N ARG A 636 -66.50 -12.48 -31.45
CA ARG A 636 -65.23 -12.92 -32.14
C ARG A 636 -65.44 -13.86 -33.36
N PRO A 637 -64.45 -14.02 -34.28
CA PRO A 637 -63.72 -15.32 -34.39
C PRO A 637 -62.17 -15.23 -34.62
N THR A 638 -61.58 -15.93 -35.61
CA THR A 638 -60.23 -16.60 -35.50
C THR A 638 -59.44 -16.88 -36.81
N THR A 639 -58.29 -17.58 -36.68
CA THR A 639 -57.61 -18.57 -37.60
C THR A 639 -56.43 -18.17 -38.54
N ARG A 640 -55.67 -19.19 -39.01
CA ARG A 640 -54.27 -19.25 -39.55
C ARG A 640 -54.07 -20.66 -40.22
N PRO A 641 -53.05 -21.09 -41.04
CA PRO A 641 -51.75 -20.56 -41.54
C PRO A 641 -51.69 -20.43 -43.12
N THR A 642 -50.66 -20.64 -43.99
CA THR A 642 -49.33 -21.34 -43.97
C THR A 642 -48.26 -20.77 -44.97
N SER A 643 -47.53 -21.57 -45.77
CA SER A 643 -46.19 -21.29 -46.40
C SER A 643 -45.99 -21.92 -47.81
N ALA A 644 -45.06 -21.51 -48.71
CA ALA A 644 -44.11 -20.38 -48.78
C ALA A 644 -44.08 -19.70 -50.20
N THR A 645 -43.12 -19.81 -51.16
CA THR A 645 -41.85 -20.58 -51.33
C THR A 645 -40.95 -19.99 -52.46
N ALA A 646 -39.61 -19.95 -52.30
CA ALA A 646 -38.53 -19.89 -53.35
C ALA A 646 -38.33 -18.58 -54.22
N PRO A 647 -37.21 -18.44 -55.01
CA PRO A 647 -36.54 -17.14 -55.34
C PRO A 647 -36.46 -16.84 -56.90
N PRO A 648 -35.55 -16.00 -57.51
CA PRO A 648 -34.47 -15.11 -57.00
C PRO A 648 -34.24 -13.71 -57.68
N SER A 649 -33.33 -12.91 -57.07
CA SER A 649 -32.31 -12.00 -57.69
C SER A 649 -32.63 -10.66 -58.43
N THR A 650 -31.59 -9.79 -58.45
CA THR A 650 -31.25 -8.65 -59.37
C THR A 650 -31.96 -7.27 -59.31
N SER A 651 -31.25 -6.29 -58.73
CA SER A 651 -30.95 -4.90 -59.18
C SER A 651 -32.00 -3.93 -59.80
N ALA A 652 -32.09 -2.74 -59.18
CA ALA A 652 -32.06 -1.33 -59.69
C ALA A 652 -32.07 -1.05 -61.23
N PRO A 653 -32.55 0.12 -61.77
CA PRO A 653 -32.12 1.48 -61.33
C PRO A 653 -32.99 2.75 -61.65
N THR A 654 -32.43 3.93 -61.31
CA THR A 654 -32.57 5.27 -61.97
C THR A 654 -33.73 6.25 -61.69
N THR A 655 -33.56 7.50 -62.18
CA THR A 655 -34.17 8.78 -61.76
C THR A 655 -34.81 9.57 -62.92
N THR A 656 -35.76 10.50 -62.68
CA THR A 656 -35.74 11.90 -63.22
C THR A 656 -36.83 12.86 -62.69
N ARG A 657 -36.71 14.15 -63.09
CA ARG A 657 -37.48 15.42 -62.84
C ARG A 657 -38.75 15.52 -63.75
N PRO A 658 -39.50 16.67 -63.91
CA PRO A 658 -39.55 17.98 -63.21
C PRO A 658 -40.99 18.56 -62.90
N THR A 659 -41.17 19.67 -62.15
CA THR A 659 -41.41 21.10 -62.57
C THR A 659 -42.03 21.87 -61.35
N THR A 660 -42.18 23.21 -61.21
CA THR A 660 -42.45 24.38 -62.10
C THR A 660 -41.77 25.71 -61.63
N ARG A 661 -41.99 26.84 -62.33
CA ARG A 661 -41.47 28.24 -62.12
C ARG A 661 -42.50 29.28 -62.68
N PRO A 662 -42.39 30.64 -62.57
CA PRO A 662 -41.21 31.54 -62.60
C PRO A 662 -41.08 32.49 -61.36
N THR A 663 -40.71 33.80 -61.28
CA THR A 663 -40.56 34.94 -62.23
C THR A 663 -39.43 35.97 -61.87
N SER A 664 -39.64 37.30 -61.97
CA SER A 664 -38.64 38.32 -62.44
C SER A 664 -38.99 39.80 -62.04
N ALA A 665 -38.16 40.86 -62.17
CA ALA A 665 -36.68 41.06 -62.11
C ALA A 665 -36.18 42.53 -62.39
N THR A 666 -35.11 43.00 -61.69
CA THR A 666 -33.95 43.84 -62.19
C THR A 666 -34.02 45.39 -62.42
N VAL A 667 -32.89 46.13 -62.13
CA VAL A 667 -32.19 47.25 -62.91
C VAL A 667 -31.15 48.04 -62.03
N LYS A 668 -30.32 48.98 -62.59
CA LYS A 668 -29.06 49.57 -62.02
C LYS A 668 -28.90 51.14 -62.26
N PRO A 669 -27.73 51.87 -62.30
CA PRO A 669 -27.48 53.04 -61.39
C PRO A 669 -27.07 54.46 -61.96
N ALA A 670 -27.00 55.49 -61.06
CA ALA A 670 -26.00 56.61 -60.93
C ALA A 670 -26.34 58.13 -61.23
N VAL A 671 -25.58 59.07 -60.57
CA VAL A 671 -25.18 60.48 -60.95
C VAL A 671 -25.90 61.79 -60.40
N ILE A 672 -25.14 62.59 -59.59
CA ILE A 672 -24.99 64.09 -59.40
C ILE A 672 -26.07 65.09 -58.81
N SER A 673 -25.61 65.88 -57.79
CA SER A 673 -25.98 67.26 -57.32
C SER A 673 -27.34 67.59 -56.64
N ALA A 674 -27.55 68.74 -55.95
CA ALA A 674 -26.75 69.49 -54.94
C ALA A 674 -27.54 70.70 -54.35
N ALA A 675 -27.11 71.18 -53.15
CA ALA A 675 -27.36 72.51 -52.54
C ALA A 675 -28.74 72.84 -51.90
N THR A 676 -28.87 73.71 -50.88
CA THR A 676 -27.97 74.10 -49.76
C THR A 676 -28.81 74.78 -48.66
N THR A 677 -28.97 74.16 -47.48
CA THR A 677 -29.53 74.84 -46.29
C THR A 677 -28.84 74.35 -45.00
N THR A 678 -28.30 75.28 -44.21
CA THR A 678 -27.86 75.10 -42.80
C THR A 678 -27.03 73.86 -42.44
N ARG A 679 -25.87 73.72 -43.10
CA ARG A 679 -24.52 73.41 -42.54
C ARG A 679 -24.46 72.76 -41.12
N PRO A 680 -23.75 71.62 -40.92
CA PRO A 680 -23.04 70.75 -41.88
C PRO A 680 -23.54 69.29 -41.86
N ALA A 681 -24.06 68.81 -42.99
CA ALA A 681 -24.50 67.42 -43.12
C ALA A 681 -23.76 66.69 -44.25
N VAL A 682 -23.27 65.48 -43.93
CA VAL A 682 -22.78 64.41 -44.82
C VAL A 682 -21.48 64.68 -45.60
N THR A 683 -20.45 63.91 -45.25
CA THR A 683 -19.49 63.32 -46.21
C THR A 683 -19.57 61.81 -46.03
N THR A 684 -19.63 61.04 -47.12
CA THR A 684 -19.80 59.58 -47.05
C THR A 684 -18.53 58.90 -46.55
N GLN A 685 -18.48 58.56 -45.25
CA GLN A 685 -17.55 57.58 -44.74
C GLN A 685 -18.24 56.59 -43.80
N LYS A 686 -17.99 55.30 -44.08
CA LYS A 686 -17.94 54.17 -43.14
C LYS A 686 -18.87 54.30 -41.93
N ALA A 687 -20.08 53.75 -42.05
CA ALA A 687 -20.85 53.34 -40.87
C ALA A 687 -19.91 52.55 -39.95
N VAL A 688 -19.80 53.01 -38.71
CA VAL A 688 -18.59 52.82 -37.90
C VAL A 688 -18.23 51.35 -37.78
N VAL A 689 -17.10 50.97 -38.41
CA VAL A 689 -16.29 49.87 -37.87
C VAL A 689 -16.03 50.28 -36.44
N SER A 690 -16.67 49.58 -35.49
CA SER A 690 -16.38 49.81 -34.09
C SER A 690 -14.92 49.47 -33.88
N THR A 691 -14.07 50.49 -33.91
CA THR A 691 -12.74 50.44 -33.37
C THR A 691 -12.91 50.30 -31.87
N VAL A 692 -13.24 49.07 -31.45
CA VAL A 692 -12.82 48.48 -30.19
C VAL A 692 -11.32 48.76 -30.14
N ARG A 693 -11.00 49.89 -29.51
CA ARG A 693 -9.69 50.54 -29.54
C ARG A 693 -8.70 49.48 -29.09
N PRO A 694 -7.87 48.93 -29.99
CA PRO A 694 -7.36 47.55 -29.87
C PRO A 694 -6.73 47.39 -28.50
N THR A 695 -7.34 46.58 -27.64
CA THR A 695 -7.22 46.72 -26.19
C THR A 695 -5.76 46.69 -25.77
N ILE A 696 -5.19 47.88 -25.54
CA ILE A 696 -3.77 48.04 -25.31
C ILE A 696 -3.50 47.55 -23.89
N LEU A 697 -2.86 46.39 -23.79
CA LEU A 697 -2.44 45.84 -22.51
C LEU A 697 -1.26 46.65 -21.97
N THR A 698 -1.56 47.39 -20.91
CA THR A 698 -0.60 47.93 -19.95
C THR A 698 -0.39 46.91 -18.83
N ALA A 699 0.84 46.83 -18.29
CA ALA A 699 1.12 45.93 -17.18
C ALA A 699 0.45 46.38 -15.86
N PRO A 700 0.15 45.45 -14.94
CA PRO A 700 0.18 44.00 -15.13
C PRO A 700 -1.05 43.50 -15.91
N PHE A 701 -0.84 42.56 -16.83
CA PHE A 701 -1.91 41.77 -17.44
C PHE A 701 -1.90 40.34 -16.87
N THR A 702 -3.08 39.80 -16.58
CA THR A 702 -3.28 38.41 -16.14
C THR A 702 -4.55 37.86 -16.81
N CYS A 703 -4.48 36.60 -17.25
CA CYS A 703 -5.61 35.87 -17.82
C CYS A 703 -5.52 34.40 -17.44
N ASN A 704 -6.45 33.99 -16.60
CA ASN A 704 -6.61 32.61 -16.11
C ASN A 704 -7.88 31.95 -16.68
N PHE A 705 -8.42 32.52 -17.76
CA PHE A 705 -9.60 32.13 -18.54
C PHE A 705 -10.95 31.90 -17.80
N ASP A 706 -11.01 31.86 -16.46
CA ASP A 706 -12.18 31.56 -15.62
C ASP A 706 -13.44 32.35 -15.93
N LYS A 707 -13.29 33.63 -16.31
CA LYS A 707 -14.43 34.55 -16.50
C LYS A 707 -14.76 34.81 -17.97
N ASN A 708 -13.77 34.71 -18.85
CA ASN A 708 -13.85 34.87 -20.31
C ASN A 708 -12.45 34.68 -20.93
N VAL A 709 -12.31 34.76 -22.25
CA VAL A 709 -11.03 34.64 -22.97
C VAL A 709 -10.10 35.87 -22.86
N CYS A 710 -10.36 36.84 -21.96
CA CYS A 710 -9.55 38.03 -21.71
C CYS A 710 -9.18 38.88 -22.94
N GLY A 711 -9.98 38.81 -24.00
CA GLY A 711 -9.70 39.47 -25.28
C GLY A 711 -8.67 38.78 -26.17
N PHE A 712 -8.25 37.55 -25.84
CA PHE A 712 -7.55 36.70 -26.81
C PHE A 712 -8.44 36.46 -28.05
N THR A 713 -7.80 36.40 -29.21
CA THR A 713 -8.44 36.23 -30.52
C THR A 713 -7.85 34.99 -31.20
N GLN A 714 -8.71 34.08 -31.64
CA GLN A 714 -8.28 33.01 -32.58
C GLN A 714 -7.68 33.64 -33.84
N SER A 715 -6.89 32.86 -34.57
CA SER A 715 -6.51 33.22 -35.93
C SER A 715 -7.64 32.89 -36.91
N SER A 716 -7.39 33.13 -38.20
CA SER A 716 -8.25 32.68 -39.30
C SER A 716 -7.39 32.16 -40.45
N SER A 717 -6.28 31.53 -40.10
CA SER A 717 -5.15 31.16 -40.99
C SER A 717 -4.59 29.77 -40.67
N ASP A 718 -5.30 29.08 -39.80
CA ASP A 718 -5.07 27.81 -39.14
C ASP A 718 -6.24 26.87 -39.47
N GLN A 719 -6.22 25.64 -38.96
CA GLN A 719 -7.15 24.59 -39.39
C GLN A 719 -8.33 24.39 -38.42
N PHE A 720 -8.23 24.87 -37.18
CA PHE A 720 -9.28 24.85 -36.17
C PHE A 720 -8.93 25.76 -34.98
N ASP A 721 -9.91 26.07 -34.13
CA ASP A 721 -9.77 27.00 -32.99
C ASP A 721 -9.34 26.34 -31.68
N TRP A 722 -8.72 27.11 -30.78
CA TRP A 722 -8.57 26.73 -29.37
C TRP A 722 -9.93 26.80 -28.63
N THR A 723 -10.32 25.76 -27.92
CA THR A 723 -11.57 25.69 -27.15
C THR A 723 -11.35 26.08 -25.69
N ARG A 724 -12.25 26.90 -25.12
CA ARG A 724 -12.27 27.23 -23.69
C ARG A 724 -13.08 26.16 -22.93
N HIS A 725 -12.50 25.53 -21.93
CA HIS A 725 -13.07 24.31 -21.33
C HIS A 725 -12.85 24.18 -19.82
N GLN A 726 -13.63 23.31 -19.17
CA GLN A 726 -13.68 23.06 -17.73
C GLN A 726 -13.84 21.55 -17.48
N GLY A 727 -13.00 20.97 -16.62
CA GLY A 727 -12.94 19.52 -16.39
C GLY A 727 -12.06 18.78 -17.41
N ASN A 728 -12.28 17.46 -17.59
CA ASN A 728 -11.56 16.63 -18.56
C ASN A 728 -11.84 17.04 -20.00
N THR A 729 -10.86 16.97 -20.89
CA THR A 729 -11.03 17.10 -22.36
C THR A 729 -11.92 15.99 -22.94
N SER A 730 -12.33 16.12 -24.21
CA SER A 730 -13.40 15.26 -24.78
C SER A 730 -12.89 13.87 -25.16
N SER A 731 -11.61 13.73 -25.49
CA SER A 731 -10.98 12.43 -25.72
C SER A 731 -10.42 11.81 -24.42
N PRO A 732 -10.38 10.46 -24.30
CA PRO A 732 -9.97 9.81 -23.07
C PRO A 732 -8.44 9.68 -22.96
N LYS A 733 -7.89 9.94 -21.76
CA LYS A 733 -6.45 9.92 -21.45
C LYS A 733 -5.63 10.97 -22.22
N THR A 734 -6.22 12.14 -22.39
CA THR A 734 -5.60 13.32 -22.99
C THR A 734 -5.82 14.55 -22.11
N GLY A 735 -5.05 15.61 -22.37
CA GLY A 735 -5.30 16.94 -21.80
C GLY A 735 -5.24 16.98 -20.26
N PRO A 736 -5.58 18.13 -19.66
CA PRO A 736 -5.74 18.24 -18.22
C PRO A 736 -7.15 17.83 -17.77
N SER A 737 -7.26 17.29 -16.55
CA SER A 737 -8.55 17.01 -15.91
C SER A 737 -9.20 18.22 -15.21
N LYS A 738 -8.41 19.28 -15.00
CA LYS A 738 -8.72 20.49 -14.22
C LYS A 738 -7.88 21.67 -14.74
N ASP A 739 -8.34 22.90 -14.57
CA ASP A 739 -7.53 24.12 -14.76
C ASP A 739 -6.33 24.16 -13.79
N HIS A 740 -5.39 25.08 -14.04
CA HIS A 740 -4.26 25.30 -13.14
C HIS A 740 -4.66 26.15 -11.92
N THR A 741 -5.49 27.16 -12.13
CA THR A 741 -5.74 28.25 -11.16
C THR A 741 -6.41 27.79 -9.86
N THR A 742 -7.45 26.97 -9.98
CA THR A 742 -8.40 26.65 -8.89
C THR A 742 -8.75 25.18 -8.78
N GLY A 743 -8.49 24.38 -9.82
CA GLY A 743 -8.90 22.98 -9.89
C GLY A 743 -10.39 22.75 -10.20
N SER A 744 -11.15 23.82 -10.46
CA SER A 744 -12.57 23.80 -10.87
C SER A 744 -12.95 24.88 -11.90
N GLY A 745 -11.97 25.64 -12.38
CA GLY A 745 -12.09 26.78 -13.29
C GLY A 745 -12.04 26.42 -14.78
N TYR A 746 -11.61 27.36 -15.62
CA TYR A 746 -11.53 27.18 -17.07
C TYR A 746 -10.14 27.41 -17.63
N TYR A 747 -9.75 26.61 -18.61
CA TYR A 747 -8.50 26.73 -19.38
C TYR A 747 -8.77 26.80 -20.90
N MET A 748 -7.73 27.03 -21.72
CA MET A 748 -7.81 26.93 -23.18
C MET A 748 -7.11 25.66 -23.67
N TYR A 749 -7.69 24.89 -24.58
CA TYR A 749 -7.05 23.70 -25.16
C TYR A 749 -7.37 23.46 -26.64
N ILE A 750 -6.63 22.54 -27.26
CA ILE A 750 -6.99 21.92 -28.54
C ILE A 750 -7.46 20.49 -28.33
N GLU A 751 -8.62 20.15 -28.90
CA GLU A 751 -9.08 18.77 -29.05
C GLU A 751 -8.49 18.19 -30.34
N ALA A 752 -7.72 17.10 -30.21
CA ALA A 752 -7.02 16.47 -31.33
C ALA A 752 -7.78 15.30 -31.96
N SER A 753 -8.96 14.94 -31.44
CA SER A 753 -9.84 13.90 -32.00
C SER A 753 -10.63 14.37 -33.24
N SER A 754 -11.43 13.49 -33.83
CA SER A 754 -12.12 13.73 -35.11
C SER A 754 -13.06 14.94 -35.04
N PRO A 755 -13.04 15.88 -36.00
CA PRO A 755 -12.52 15.77 -37.37
C PRO A 755 -11.03 16.14 -37.60
N GLN A 756 -10.27 16.49 -36.56
CA GLN A 756 -8.89 16.92 -36.68
C GLN A 756 -7.98 15.79 -37.20
N ARG A 757 -6.88 16.15 -37.85
CA ARG A 757 -5.91 15.22 -38.46
C ARG A 757 -4.49 15.54 -37.99
N PRO A 758 -3.53 14.61 -38.13
CA PRO A 758 -2.13 14.87 -37.84
C PRO A 758 -1.61 16.13 -38.54
N ASN A 759 -0.87 16.94 -37.79
CA ASN A 759 -0.37 18.26 -38.21
C ASN A 759 -1.45 19.33 -38.51
N HIS A 760 -2.71 19.12 -38.11
CA HIS A 760 -3.64 20.25 -37.96
C HIS A 760 -3.13 21.20 -36.89
N THR A 761 -3.23 22.49 -37.15
CA THR A 761 -2.72 23.57 -36.30
C THR A 761 -3.88 24.45 -35.82
N ALA A 762 -3.78 24.95 -34.59
CA ALA A 762 -4.63 25.99 -34.03
C ALA A 762 -3.76 27.10 -33.42
N ILE A 763 -4.17 28.36 -33.57
CA ILE A 763 -3.39 29.54 -33.20
C ILE A 763 -4.30 30.53 -32.47
N ILE A 764 -3.93 30.88 -31.24
CA ILE A 764 -4.60 31.93 -30.47
C ILE A 764 -3.62 33.06 -30.10
N HIS A 765 -4.07 34.29 -30.28
CA HIS A 765 -3.28 35.51 -30.10
C HIS A 765 -3.79 36.34 -28.93
N SER A 766 -2.90 36.93 -28.14
CA SER A 766 -3.27 37.89 -27.09
C SER A 766 -3.90 39.18 -27.67
N PRO A 767 -4.50 40.04 -26.83
CA PRO A 767 -4.64 41.46 -27.14
C PRO A 767 -3.27 42.11 -27.37
N THR A 768 -3.25 43.32 -27.95
CA THR A 768 -2.00 44.01 -28.29
C THR A 768 -1.33 44.58 -27.03
N ILE A 769 -0.11 44.12 -26.75
CA ILE A 769 0.72 44.55 -25.62
C ILE A 769 1.57 45.76 -26.04
N ASN A 770 1.65 46.78 -25.19
CA ASN A 770 2.44 48.00 -25.44
C ASN A 770 3.19 48.45 -24.16
N ILE A 771 3.83 47.50 -23.49
CA ILE A 771 4.54 47.70 -22.22
C ILE A 771 6.01 48.02 -22.54
N LYS A 772 6.33 49.29 -22.79
CA LYS A 772 7.68 49.70 -23.21
C LYS A 772 8.79 49.15 -22.31
N GLY A 773 9.85 48.62 -22.91
CA GLY A 773 10.98 48.01 -22.21
C GLY A 773 10.81 46.51 -21.97
N LYS A 774 11.74 45.95 -21.18
CA LYS A 774 11.74 44.54 -20.81
C LYS A 774 10.54 44.23 -19.89
N SER A 775 9.78 43.22 -20.27
CA SER A 775 8.63 42.66 -19.55
C SER A 775 8.80 41.15 -19.38
N CYS A 776 8.19 40.59 -18.35
CA CYS A 776 8.16 39.16 -18.08
C CYS A 776 6.84 38.57 -18.57
N ILE A 777 6.91 37.72 -19.59
CA ILE A 777 5.79 36.89 -20.05
C ILE A 777 5.81 35.62 -19.21
N SER A 778 4.70 35.25 -18.58
CA SER A 778 4.53 33.97 -17.87
C SER A 778 3.27 33.27 -18.34
N TYR A 779 3.25 31.94 -18.33
CA TYR A 779 2.07 31.12 -18.60
C TYR A 779 2.30 29.69 -18.10
N TRP A 780 1.22 28.92 -17.98
CA TRP A 780 1.26 27.47 -17.77
C TRP A 780 0.77 26.75 -19.03
N PHE A 781 1.24 25.53 -19.24
CA PHE A 781 0.79 24.68 -20.33
C PHE A 781 0.71 23.21 -19.90
N HIS A 782 -0.10 22.43 -20.61
CA HIS A 782 -0.33 21.01 -20.37
C HIS A 782 -0.22 20.22 -21.68
N MET A 783 0.41 19.03 -21.64
CA MET A 783 0.60 18.17 -22.81
C MET A 783 0.63 16.70 -22.38
N TYR A 784 -0.54 16.06 -22.37
CA TYR A 784 -0.72 14.68 -21.92
C TYR A 784 -1.44 13.86 -22.99
N GLY A 785 -0.88 12.69 -23.33
CA GLY A 785 -1.43 11.81 -24.35
C GLY A 785 -0.33 11.08 -25.13
N GLY A 786 -0.52 9.77 -25.34
CA GLY A 786 0.48 8.88 -25.95
C GLY A 786 0.91 9.18 -27.40
N SER A 787 0.44 10.29 -27.99
CA SER A 787 0.80 10.74 -29.33
C SER A 787 1.01 12.26 -29.45
N MET A 788 1.34 12.96 -28.35
CA MET A 788 1.47 14.42 -28.32
C MET A 788 2.17 15.05 -29.53
N GLY A 789 1.55 16.09 -30.10
CA GLY A 789 2.12 16.94 -31.13
C GLY A 789 3.05 18.02 -30.58
N ARG A 790 2.84 19.29 -30.98
CA ARG A 790 3.77 20.40 -30.69
C ARG A 790 3.08 21.67 -30.20
N LEU A 791 3.57 22.25 -29.10
CA LEU A 791 3.27 23.62 -28.70
C LEU A 791 4.45 24.55 -29.08
N THR A 792 4.15 25.71 -29.64
CA THR A 792 5.09 26.78 -29.96
C THR A 792 4.52 28.11 -29.47
N VAL A 793 5.31 28.90 -28.74
CA VAL A 793 4.91 30.21 -28.19
C VAL A 793 5.84 31.29 -28.71
N SER A 794 5.27 32.37 -29.23
CA SER A 794 6.00 33.43 -29.95
C SER A 794 5.54 34.84 -29.58
N VAL A 795 6.38 35.85 -29.84
CA VAL A 795 5.96 37.26 -29.91
C VAL A 795 5.87 37.70 -31.37
N LEU A 796 4.69 38.15 -31.78
CA LEU A 796 4.40 38.73 -33.08
C LEU A 796 4.62 40.25 -33.06
N ILE A 797 5.57 40.73 -33.85
CA ILE A 797 5.80 42.17 -34.10
C ILE A 797 5.50 42.44 -35.57
N GLY A 798 4.35 43.06 -35.85
CA GLY A 798 3.79 43.12 -37.20
C GLY A 798 3.56 41.71 -37.74
N SER A 799 4.13 41.39 -38.91
CA SER A 799 4.15 40.03 -39.48
C SER A 799 5.31 39.16 -39.00
N LYS A 800 6.26 39.68 -38.20
CA LYS A 800 7.44 38.92 -37.77
C LYS A 800 7.15 38.12 -36.51
N ARG A 801 7.18 36.79 -36.62
CA ARG A 801 7.15 35.82 -35.52
C ARG A 801 8.54 35.66 -34.90
N ASN A 802 8.65 35.85 -33.59
CA ASN A 802 9.87 35.64 -32.80
C ASN A 802 9.56 34.55 -31.76
N VAL A 803 10.06 33.33 -31.96
CA VAL A 803 9.75 32.18 -31.10
C VAL A 803 10.44 32.33 -29.74
N LEU A 804 9.68 32.14 -28.66
CA LEU A 804 10.17 32.13 -27.28
C LEU A 804 10.40 30.70 -26.77
N PHE A 805 9.52 29.76 -27.15
CA PHE A 805 9.46 28.41 -26.63
C PHE A 805 8.85 27.44 -27.66
N THR A 806 9.36 26.21 -27.69
CA THR A 806 8.83 25.10 -28.49
C THR A 806 8.97 23.81 -27.70
N THR A 807 7.96 22.94 -27.72
CA THR A 807 7.97 21.66 -27.00
C THR A 807 7.11 20.60 -27.70
N THR A 808 7.53 19.33 -27.60
CA THR A 808 6.92 18.17 -28.28
C THR A 808 6.89 16.94 -27.39
N GLY A 809 5.99 16.00 -27.67
CA GLY A 809 5.87 14.74 -26.92
C GLY A 809 5.20 14.90 -25.55
N ASP A 810 4.84 13.79 -24.91
CA ASP A 810 4.15 13.76 -23.61
C ASP A 810 4.99 14.45 -22.51
N LYS A 811 4.30 15.13 -21.59
CA LYS A 811 4.86 15.88 -20.46
C LYS A 811 4.25 15.46 -19.11
N GLY A 812 3.46 14.39 -19.11
CA GLY A 812 2.69 13.94 -17.95
C GLY A 812 1.37 14.71 -17.80
N ASN A 813 0.48 14.16 -16.98
CA ASN A 813 -0.79 14.78 -16.62
C ASN A 813 -0.58 15.84 -15.53
N MET A 814 0.21 16.88 -15.85
CA MET A 814 0.54 17.99 -14.97
C MET A 814 0.72 19.31 -15.71
N TRP A 815 0.34 20.42 -15.06
CA TRP A 815 0.57 21.78 -15.55
C TRP A 815 2.03 22.19 -15.36
N ILE A 816 2.64 22.79 -16.39
CA ILE A 816 4.06 23.17 -16.41
C ILE A 816 4.22 24.68 -16.64
N PRO A 817 4.98 25.41 -15.80
CA PRO A 817 5.18 26.84 -15.94
C PRO A 817 6.27 27.16 -16.95
N LYS A 818 6.11 28.29 -17.67
CA LYS A 818 7.17 28.94 -18.45
C LYS A 818 7.18 30.45 -18.22
N ARG A 819 8.38 31.03 -18.30
CA ARG A 819 8.64 32.46 -18.14
C ARG A 819 9.69 32.94 -19.14
N HIS A 820 9.43 34.04 -19.83
CA HIS A 820 10.28 34.57 -20.89
C HIS A 820 10.38 36.11 -20.78
N THR A 821 11.61 36.61 -20.67
CA THR A 821 11.90 38.04 -20.76
C THR A 821 11.82 38.48 -22.22
N TRP A 822 10.96 39.45 -22.53
CA TRP A 822 10.90 40.07 -23.86
C TRP A 822 10.84 41.60 -23.77
N ALA A 823 11.39 42.31 -24.75
CA ALA A 823 11.34 43.76 -24.81
C ALA A 823 10.20 44.21 -25.73
N PHE A 824 9.14 44.78 -25.16
CA PHE A 824 7.96 45.27 -25.88
C PHE A 824 8.12 46.76 -26.25
N ASP A 825 9.25 47.08 -26.87
CA ASP A 825 9.60 48.46 -27.27
C ASP A 825 8.71 49.00 -28.42
N VAL A 826 8.02 48.10 -29.10
CA VAL A 826 6.95 48.36 -30.08
C VAL A 826 5.72 47.49 -29.77
N PRO A 827 4.50 47.90 -30.17
CA PRO A 827 3.30 47.11 -29.94
C PRO A 827 3.37 45.71 -30.57
N ALA A 828 3.04 44.68 -29.80
CA ALA A 828 3.18 43.28 -30.19
C ALA A 828 2.04 42.40 -29.63
N LYS A 829 1.99 41.13 -30.03
CA LYS A 829 1.10 40.12 -29.44
C LYS A 829 1.88 38.87 -29.02
N ILE A 830 1.40 38.16 -28.01
CA ILE A 830 1.82 36.77 -27.77
C ILE A 830 0.94 35.86 -28.63
N GLU A 831 1.55 34.84 -29.22
CA GLU A 831 0.90 33.83 -30.05
C GLU A 831 1.19 32.44 -29.48
N PHE A 832 0.14 31.65 -29.26
CA PHE A 832 0.22 30.24 -28.89
C PHE A 832 -0.24 29.40 -30.09
N GLN A 833 0.71 28.68 -30.70
CA GLN A 833 0.46 27.77 -31.83
C GLN A 833 0.59 26.33 -31.35
N ALA A 834 -0.52 25.58 -31.34
CA ALA A 834 -0.56 24.16 -31.06
C ALA A 834 -0.78 23.35 -32.34
N ILE A 835 -0.18 22.17 -32.42
CA ILE A 835 -0.24 21.27 -33.58
C ILE A 835 -0.60 19.86 -33.09
N CYS A 836 -1.64 19.25 -33.66
CA CYS A 836 -2.06 17.88 -33.36
C CYS A 836 -1.00 16.86 -33.77
N GLY A 837 -0.81 15.83 -32.95
CA GLY A 837 0.11 14.73 -33.21
C GLY A 837 -0.46 13.65 -34.14
N PRO A 838 0.24 12.51 -34.33
CA PRO A 838 -0.16 11.46 -35.26
C PRO A 838 -1.49 10.75 -34.93
N TYR A 839 -2.02 10.87 -33.72
CA TYR A 839 -3.31 10.30 -33.33
C TYR A 839 -4.10 11.25 -32.42
N TYR A 840 -5.36 10.89 -32.12
CA TYR A 840 -6.25 11.68 -31.26
C TYR A 840 -5.70 11.93 -29.85
N ALA A 841 -4.77 11.09 -29.37
CA ALA A 841 -4.20 11.20 -28.04
C ALA A 841 -3.13 12.31 -27.97
N SER A 842 -3.49 13.57 -28.26
CA SER A 842 -2.53 14.66 -28.42
C SER A 842 -3.02 16.08 -28.02
N ASP A 843 -3.98 16.18 -27.11
CA ASP A 843 -4.53 17.46 -26.63
C ASP A 843 -3.51 18.32 -25.86
N ILE A 844 -3.41 19.60 -26.24
CA ILE A 844 -2.51 20.61 -25.65
C ILE A 844 -3.36 21.71 -25.02
N ALA A 845 -3.04 22.11 -23.78
CA ALA A 845 -3.73 23.20 -23.08
C ALA A 845 -2.77 24.30 -22.59
N ILE A 846 -3.32 25.50 -22.33
CA ILE A 846 -2.65 26.65 -21.73
C ILE A 846 -3.56 27.34 -20.69
N ASP A 847 -2.94 27.90 -19.66
CA ASP A 847 -3.61 28.61 -18.56
C ASP A 847 -2.70 29.69 -17.93
N ASP A 848 -3.25 30.55 -17.07
CA ASP A 848 -2.55 31.54 -16.23
C ASP A 848 -1.55 32.45 -16.99
N VAL A 849 -1.95 32.89 -18.19
CA VAL A 849 -1.13 33.74 -19.06
C VAL A 849 -1.05 35.16 -18.49
N SER A 850 0.16 35.65 -18.21
CA SER A 850 0.39 36.96 -17.60
C SER A 850 1.59 37.69 -18.20
N VAL A 851 1.55 39.02 -18.15
CA VAL A 851 2.64 39.90 -18.60
C VAL A 851 2.84 41.04 -17.60
N THR A 852 4.03 41.12 -17.01
CA THR A 852 4.41 42.13 -16.00
C THR A 852 5.60 42.97 -16.46
N SER A 853 5.68 44.22 -16.02
CA SER A 853 6.82 45.10 -16.32
C SER A 853 8.10 44.64 -15.60
N GLY A 854 9.24 44.82 -16.25
CA GLY A 854 10.54 44.34 -15.78
C GLY A 854 10.91 42.99 -16.41
N PRO A 855 12.21 42.67 -16.56
CA PRO A 855 12.62 41.34 -17.03
C PRO A 855 12.15 40.26 -16.05
N CYS A 856 11.90 39.05 -16.54
CA CYS A 856 11.81 37.89 -15.64
C CYS A 856 13.13 37.77 -14.86
N PRO A 857 13.11 37.35 -13.58
CA PRO A 857 14.34 37.17 -12.79
C PRO A 857 15.34 36.24 -13.51
N VAL A 858 16.57 36.72 -13.73
CA VAL A 858 17.62 35.97 -14.44
C VAL A 858 18.79 35.71 -13.50
N ILE A 859 19.14 34.44 -13.30
CA ILE A 859 20.27 34.03 -12.44
C ILE A 859 21.57 34.12 -13.24
N ALA A 860 22.07 35.35 -13.44
CA ALA A 860 23.27 35.62 -14.25
C ALA A 860 24.57 35.11 -13.59
N VAL A 861 25.51 34.60 -14.40
CA VAL A 861 26.95 34.47 -14.09
C VAL A 861 27.73 34.72 -15.38
N THR A 862 28.75 35.58 -15.30
CA THR A 862 29.82 35.74 -16.32
C THR A 862 31.07 36.31 -15.65
N THR A 863 32.19 36.38 -16.38
CA THR A 863 33.55 36.25 -15.81
C THR A 863 34.43 37.50 -15.86
N VAL A 864 35.38 37.57 -14.89
CA VAL A 864 36.56 38.48 -14.81
C VAL A 864 36.30 39.96 -14.39
N ARG A 865 37.37 40.64 -13.93
CA ARG A 865 37.52 41.84 -13.05
C ARG A 865 38.60 42.77 -13.71
N PRO A 866 39.05 43.98 -13.23
CA PRO A 866 38.65 44.94 -12.14
C PRO A 866 38.07 46.29 -12.68
N PRO A 867 37.79 47.36 -11.88
CA PRO A 867 38.37 47.79 -10.58
C PRO A 867 37.39 48.02 -9.41
N GLN A 868 37.91 48.56 -8.30
CA GLN A 868 37.27 48.60 -6.98
C GLN A 868 36.20 49.69 -6.82
N THR A 869 35.02 49.29 -6.34
CA THR A 869 34.38 49.95 -5.20
C THR A 869 33.92 48.88 -4.20
N THR A 870 34.02 49.17 -2.90
CA THR A 870 33.89 48.16 -1.85
C THR A 870 32.48 48.07 -1.26
N LYS A 871 31.82 46.94 -1.46
CA LYS A 871 30.97 46.33 -0.44
C LYS A 871 31.45 44.90 -0.20
N ALA A 872 31.62 44.55 1.08
CA ALA A 872 32.14 43.26 1.49
C ALA A 872 31.15 42.12 1.19
N PRO A 873 31.60 40.85 1.12
CA PRO A 873 30.71 39.70 1.26
C PRO A 873 29.88 39.81 2.54
N VAL A 874 28.69 39.23 2.56
CA VAL A 874 27.87 39.15 3.78
C VAL A 874 28.49 38.11 4.72
N VAL A 875 29.41 38.59 5.56
CA VAL A 875 30.06 37.83 6.64
C VAL A 875 29.01 37.51 7.70
N LEU A 876 28.47 36.29 7.68
CA LEU A 876 27.54 35.81 8.70
C LEU A 876 28.32 35.37 9.94
N SER A 877 28.53 36.31 10.86
CA SER A 877 29.13 36.10 12.18
C SER A 877 28.06 35.68 13.19
N GLY A 878 27.63 34.42 13.14
CA GLY A 878 26.61 33.87 14.04
C GLY A 878 26.22 32.43 13.67
N ALA A 879 25.24 31.87 14.37
CA ALA A 879 24.63 30.60 13.97
C ALA A 879 23.88 30.78 12.63
N PHE A 880 24.04 29.81 11.73
CA PHE A 880 23.33 29.76 10.45
C PHE A 880 22.15 28.79 10.54
N ASN A 881 21.02 29.12 9.93
CA ASN A 881 19.86 28.22 9.84
C ASN A 881 19.13 28.45 8.50
N CYS A 882 18.71 27.36 7.87
CA CYS A 882 17.91 27.32 6.66
C CYS A 882 17.03 26.08 6.62
N ASN A 883 15.73 26.27 6.85
CA ASN A 883 14.69 25.27 6.63
C ASN A 883 13.96 25.46 5.30
N PHE A 884 14.54 26.23 4.37
CA PHE A 884 14.07 26.50 3.01
C PHE A 884 12.62 27.05 2.82
N ASP A 885 11.76 27.10 3.84
CA ASP A 885 10.33 27.50 3.84
C ASP A 885 10.02 28.78 3.06
N LYS A 886 10.93 29.75 3.12
CA LYS A 886 10.74 31.12 2.58
C LYS A 886 11.51 31.38 1.29
N ASP A 887 12.78 31.01 1.28
CA ASP A 887 13.74 31.22 0.19
C ASP A 887 14.92 30.25 0.35
N THR A 888 15.96 30.33 -0.49
CA THR A 888 17.12 29.42 -0.39
C THR A 888 18.14 29.82 0.69
N CYS A 889 17.87 30.84 1.52
CA CYS A 889 18.77 31.33 2.57
C CYS A 889 20.18 31.72 2.07
N GLY A 890 20.29 32.05 0.78
CA GLY A 890 21.57 32.33 0.11
C GLY A 890 22.34 31.09 -0.39
N PHE A 891 21.78 29.88 -0.27
CA PHE A 891 22.29 28.72 -1.03
C PHE A 891 22.18 28.98 -2.54
N THR A 892 23.17 28.49 -3.27
CA THR A 892 23.35 28.66 -4.72
C THR A 892 23.59 27.31 -5.38
N GLN A 893 23.11 27.14 -6.61
CA GLN A 893 23.38 25.94 -7.42
C GLN A 893 24.76 26.04 -8.07
N ASP A 894 25.47 24.92 -8.17
CA ASP A 894 26.79 24.84 -8.78
C ASP A 894 26.69 24.76 -10.32
N LYS A 895 27.00 25.84 -11.01
CA LYS A 895 26.95 25.91 -12.48
C LYS A 895 27.99 25.04 -13.21
N SER A 896 28.75 24.20 -12.49
CA SER A 896 29.63 23.18 -13.04
C SER A 896 29.07 21.75 -12.92
N ASP A 897 27.84 21.57 -12.42
CA ASP A 897 27.17 20.27 -12.31
C ASP A 897 26.30 19.92 -13.53
N THR A 898 25.51 18.84 -13.44
CA THR A 898 24.68 18.35 -14.55
C THR A 898 23.22 18.83 -14.48
N PHE A 899 22.75 19.25 -13.29
CA PHE A 899 21.39 19.76 -13.04
C PHE A 899 21.23 20.36 -11.64
N ASP A 900 20.36 21.37 -11.52
CA ASP A 900 20.05 22.04 -10.26
C ASP A 900 19.20 21.20 -9.29
N TRP A 901 19.37 21.40 -7.97
CA TRP A 901 18.40 20.97 -6.96
C TRP A 901 17.09 21.79 -7.08
N THR A 902 15.93 21.16 -6.96
CA THR A 902 14.60 21.78 -7.03
C THR A 902 14.00 22.00 -5.63
N ARG A 903 13.36 23.16 -5.41
CA ARG A 903 12.68 23.51 -4.15
C ARG A 903 11.17 23.23 -4.25
N GLN A 904 10.59 22.46 -3.33
CA GLN A 904 9.19 22.01 -3.43
C GLN A 904 8.52 21.77 -2.06
N ASN A 905 7.19 21.89 -2.01
CA ASN A 905 6.34 21.78 -0.80
C ASN A 905 5.39 20.56 -0.76
N ARG A 906 5.56 19.61 -1.69
CA ARG A 906 4.68 18.45 -1.92
C ARG A 906 5.51 17.27 -2.42
N THR A 907 4.92 16.08 -2.54
CA THR A 907 5.51 14.88 -3.18
C THR A 907 6.32 15.18 -4.44
N THR A 908 7.50 14.58 -4.61
CA THR A 908 8.31 14.65 -5.83
C THR A 908 7.53 14.15 -7.06
N SER A 909 7.98 14.48 -8.28
CA SER A 909 7.18 14.15 -9.49
C SER A 909 7.17 12.66 -9.85
N SER A 910 8.12 11.88 -9.30
CA SER A 910 8.25 10.45 -9.55
C SER A 910 7.60 9.61 -8.43
N ALA A 911 6.65 8.74 -8.79
CA ALA A 911 5.90 7.97 -7.79
C ALA A 911 6.78 6.96 -7.03
N ASN A 912 6.53 6.83 -5.71
CA ASN A 912 7.30 6.00 -4.76
C ASN A 912 8.79 6.39 -4.65
N THR A 913 9.08 7.69 -4.68
CA THR A 913 10.39 8.26 -4.36
C THR A 913 10.25 9.49 -3.47
N GLY A 914 11.38 9.99 -2.95
CA GLY A 914 11.45 11.29 -2.29
C GLY A 914 10.58 11.41 -1.02
N PRO A 915 10.56 12.59 -0.38
CA PRO A 915 9.66 12.88 0.73
C PRO A 915 8.28 13.33 0.22
N MET A 916 7.22 12.99 0.96
CA MET A 916 5.86 13.44 0.64
C MET A 916 5.58 14.89 1.08
N THR A 917 6.29 15.35 2.12
CA THR A 917 6.16 16.64 2.78
C THR A 917 7.50 17.09 3.36
N ASP A 918 7.61 18.40 3.62
CA ASP A 918 8.71 19.06 4.33
C ASP A 918 9.01 18.45 5.72
N HIS A 919 10.21 18.66 6.25
CA HIS A 919 10.60 18.09 7.54
C HIS A 919 10.05 18.86 8.76
N THR A 920 10.02 20.19 8.77
CA THR A 920 9.59 20.97 9.96
C THR A 920 8.13 21.43 9.90
N THR A 921 7.68 22.08 8.83
CA THR A 921 6.30 22.61 8.69
C THR A 921 5.38 21.77 7.78
N LYS A 922 5.91 20.67 7.22
CA LYS A 922 5.16 19.58 6.57
C LYS A 922 4.46 19.93 5.24
N ALA A 923 3.19 20.30 5.29
CA ALA A 923 2.37 20.54 4.08
C ALA A 923 2.43 22.00 3.61
N ASP A 924 2.83 22.90 4.52
CA ASP A 924 2.97 24.34 4.27
C ASP A 924 4.43 24.72 3.94
N GLY A 925 5.38 23.84 4.27
CA GLY A 925 6.83 24.06 4.16
C GLY A 925 7.45 23.66 2.83
N HIS A 926 8.74 23.94 2.65
CA HIS A 926 9.45 23.64 1.41
C HIS A 926 10.85 23.06 1.64
N TYR A 927 11.11 21.87 1.13
CA TYR A 927 12.42 21.22 1.13
C TYR A 927 13.14 21.38 -0.24
N MET A 928 14.40 20.94 -0.33
CA MET A 928 15.16 20.84 -1.59
C MET A 928 15.34 19.38 -2.01
N TYR A 929 15.21 19.02 -3.30
CA TYR A 929 15.48 17.67 -3.81
C TYR A 929 16.07 17.63 -5.22
N ILE A 930 16.61 16.49 -5.63
CA ILE A 930 16.94 16.20 -7.02
C ILE A 930 15.80 15.47 -7.73
N GLU A 931 15.29 16.07 -8.79
CA GLU A 931 14.32 15.45 -9.71
C GLU A 931 15.07 14.57 -10.72
N THR A 932 14.91 13.25 -10.61
CA THR A 932 15.73 12.29 -11.38
C THR A 932 15.10 11.79 -12.70
N SER A 933 13.97 12.34 -13.13
CA SER A 933 13.32 12.01 -14.43
C SER A 933 14.09 12.49 -15.68
N ASN A 934 13.54 12.15 -16.86
CA ASN A 934 14.17 12.43 -18.15
C ASN A 934 14.32 13.96 -18.35
N PRO A 935 15.50 14.48 -18.77
CA PRO A 935 16.58 13.80 -19.49
C PRO A 935 17.76 13.31 -18.65
N ARG A 936 17.62 13.23 -17.31
CA ARG A 936 18.75 12.89 -16.42
C ARG A 936 19.28 11.48 -16.65
N GLN A 937 20.60 11.31 -16.64
CA GLN A 937 21.28 10.03 -16.86
C GLN A 937 21.90 9.47 -15.57
N PRO A 938 22.25 8.16 -15.50
CA PRO A 938 22.92 7.60 -14.34
C PRO A 938 24.27 8.28 -14.09
N ASN A 939 24.51 8.67 -12.83
CA ASN A 939 25.63 9.48 -12.37
C ASN A 939 25.59 10.98 -12.74
N ASP A 940 24.49 11.51 -13.31
CA ASP A 940 24.23 12.97 -13.28
C ASP A 940 24.28 13.45 -11.82
N ALA A 941 24.95 14.58 -11.57
CA ALA A 941 25.10 15.14 -10.23
C ALA A 941 24.55 16.56 -10.13
N ALA A 942 24.01 16.90 -8.96
CA ALA A 942 23.51 18.22 -8.56
C ALA A 942 24.20 18.68 -7.28
N ARG A 943 24.61 19.95 -7.18
CA ARG A 943 25.38 20.51 -6.06
C ARG A 943 24.77 21.82 -5.56
N LEU A 944 24.30 21.82 -4.31
CA LEU A 944 23.81 23.01 -3.62
C LEU A 944 24.88 23.53 -2.64
N ILE A 945 25.33 24.77 -2.84
CA ILE A 945 26.46 25.40 -2.14
C ILE A 945 25.97 26.52 -1.23
N SER A 946 26.36 26.51 0.05
CA SER A 946 25.99 27.52 1.05
C SER A 946 26.64 28.89 0.79
N PRO A 947 26.16 29.97 1.44
CA PRO A 947 26.95 31.18 1.64
C PRO A 947 28.32 30.88 2.26
N VAL A 948 29.28 31.80 2.09
CA VAL A 948 30.57 31.73 2.80
C VAL A 948 30.33 32.01 4.29
N LEU A 949 30.46 30.97 5.10
CA LEU A 949 30.35 31.03 6.55
C LEU A 949 31.69 31.42 7.18
N THR A 950 31.63 32.15 8.28
CA THR A 950 32.79 32.67 9.02
C THR A 950 32.50 32.65 10.52
N MET A 951 32.70 31.48 11.12
CA MET A 951 32.50 31.25 12.56
C MET A 951 33.86 31.06 13.26
N GLN A 952 33.88 31.05 14.60
CA GLN A 952 35.09 30.84 15.39
C GLN A 952 35.01 29.50 16.14
N GLY A 953 36.10 28.73 16.11
CA GLY A 953 36.22 27.47 16.85
C GLY A 953 35.45 26.30 16.23
N GLN A 954 35.02 25.36 17.08
CA GLN A 954 34.25 24.19 16.70
C GLN A 954 32.76 24.54 16.53
N VAL A 955 32.12 23.91 15.55
CA VAL A 955 30.69 23.99 15.26
C VAL A 955 30.05 22.62 15.11
N CYS A 956 28.73 22.58 15.26
CA CYS A 956 27.88 21.50 14.81
C CYS A 956 27.14 21.91 13.54
N ILE A 957 27.34 21.13 12.48
CA ILE A 957 26.54 21.17 11.27
C ILE A 957 25.44 20.12 11.43
N ASN A 958 24.18 20.54 11.37
CA ASN A 958 22.99 19.70 11.34
C ASN A 958 22.31 19.88 9.97
N TYR A 959 21.65 18.84 9.49
CA TYR A 959 20.76 18.87 8.34
C TYR A 959 19.83 17.67 8.42
N TRP A 960 18.69 17.73 7.73
CA TRP A 960 17.84 16.58 7.49
C TRP A 960 17.97 16.16 6.03
N TYR A 961 17.82 14.86 5.75
CA TYR A 961 17.89 14.30 4.41
C TYR A 961 16.88 13.16 4.23
N HIS A 962 16.49 12.92 2.98
CA HIS A 962 15.58 11.86 2.58
C HIS A 962 16.16 11.16 1.35
N MET A 963 16.19 9.82 1.35
CA MET A 963 16.79 9.03 0.27
C MET A 963 15.90 7.82 0.02
N TYR A 964 14.89 7.97 -0.84
CA TYR A 964 13.85 6.94 -1.02
C TYR A 964 13.55 6.70 -2.50
N GLY A 965 13.48 5.42 -2.87
CA GLY A 965 13.18 4.95 -4.22
C GLY A 965 13.91 3.66 -4.58
N PHE A 966 13.46 3.00 -5.65
CA PHE A 966 14.07 1.76 -6.18
C PHE A 966 15.50 1.94 -6.70
N ALA A 967 15.87 3.14 -7.15
CA ALA A 967 17.12 3.43 -7.85
C ALA A 967 17.86 4.67 -7.34
N VAL A 968 17.78 4.95 -6.03
CA VAL A 968 18.53 6.04 -5.38
C VAL A 968 20.04 5.90 -5.64
N GLY A 969 20.70 7.00 -5.98
CA GLY A 969 22.13 7.04 -6.27
C GLY A 969 22.99 7.29 -5.03
N ALA A 970 23.56 8.49 -4.92
CA ALA A 970 24.44 8.87 -3.80
C ALA A 970 24.11 10.26 -3.25
N PHE A 971 24.37 10.48 -1.96
CA PHE A 971 24.26 11.76 -1.28
C PHE A 971 25.54 12.02 -0.48
N ASN A 972 26.22 13.11 -0.81
CA ASN A 972 27.51 13.47 -0.26
C ASN A 972 27.43 14.87 0.35
N VAL A 973 28.10 15.06 1.49
CA VAL A 973 28.22 16.39 2.13
C VAL A 973 29.70 16.74 2.23
N PHE A 974 30.06 17.92 1.72
CA PHE A 974 31.45 18.40 1.72
C PHE A 974 31.59 19.77 2.35
N ILE A 975 32.79 20.02 2.85
CA ILE A 975 33.29 21.31 3.25
C ILE A 975 34.30 21.81 2.23
N LEU A 976 34.11 23.03 1.74
CA LEU A 976 35.10 23.82 1.03
C LEU A 976 35.71 24.83 2.02
N SER A 977 36.92 24.58 2.50
CA SER A 977 37.60 25.47 3.46
C SER A 977 39.04 25.75 3.01
N GLY A 978 39.42 27.03 2.95
CA GLY A 978 40.75 27.44 2.46
C GLY A 978 41.09 26.97 1.03
N GLY A 979 40.08 26.64 0.21
CA GLY A 979 40.24 26.06 -1.12
C GLY A 979 40.32 24.52 -1.17
N LYS A 980 40.33 23.82 -0.03
CA LYS A 980 40.31 22.35 0.03
C LYS A 980 38.87 21.82 0.13
N LYS A 981 38.48 20.89 -0.75
CA LYS A 981 37.26 20.06 -0.61
C LYS A 981 37.57 18.89 0.35
N THR A 982 36.75 18.75 1.40
CA THR A 982 36.85 17.68 2.41
C THR A 982 35.47 17.05 2.57
N ALA A 983 35.36 15.72 2.58
CA ALA A 983 34.09 15.03 2.81
C ALA A 983 33.73 15.02 4.31
N LEU A 984 32.44 15.19 4.60
CA LEU A 984 31.85 14.96 5.93
C LEU A 984 30.95 13.72 5.95
N LEU A 985 30.30 13.42 4.82
CA LEU A 985 29.37 12.30 4.67
C LEU A 985 29.38 11.78 3.22
N ASN A 986 29.26 10.46 3.06
CA ASN A 986 28.97 9.77 1.80
C ASN A 986 27.93 8.68 2.09
N LEU A 987 26.75 8.77 1.46
CA LEU A 987 25.66 7.79 1.55
C LEU A 987 25.27 7.32 0.15
N ARG A 988 24.84 6.06 0.01
CA ARG A 988 24.45 5.47 -1.27
C ARG A 988 23.25 4.53 -1.12
N GLY A 989 22.39 4.50 -2.14
CA GLY A 989 21.20 3.65 -2.16
C GLY A 989 20.04 4.15 -1.32
N ASN A 990 19.01 3.33 -1.21
CA ASN A 990 17.74 3.65 -0.55
C ASN A 990 17.88 3.53 0.98
N MET A 991 17.54 4.60 1.71
CA MET A 991 17.56 4.68 3.18
C MET A 991 16.14 4.62 3.78
N GLY A 992 15.11 4.32 2.99
CA GLY A 992 13.72 4.23 3.41
C GLY A 992 12.95 5.56 3.34
N ASN A 993 11.62 5.47 3.38
CA ASN A 993 10.68 6.59 3.22
C ASN A 993 10.51 7.41 4.51
N GLN A 994 11.62 7.92 5.06
CA GLN A 994 11.64 8.75 6.25
C GLN A 994 12.74 9.82 6.16
N TRP A 995 12.44 11.01 6.68
CA TRP A 995 13.44 12.04 6.94
C TRP A 995 14.41 11.57 8.04
N ARG A 996 15.71 11.75 7.81
CA ARG A 996 16.79 11.35 8.72
C ARG A 996 17.70 12.52 9.02
N GLN A 997 18.15 12.64 10.27
CA GLN A 997 19.07 13.71 10.67
C GLN A 997 20.52 13.31 10.35
N GLY A 998 21.25 14.20 9.70
CA GLY A 998 22.71 14.18 9.61
C GLY A 998 23.30 15.20 10.57
N GLN A 999 24.41 14.83 11.21
CA GLN A 999 25.20 15.71 12.08
C GLN A 999 26.69 15.57 11.77
N SER A 1000 27.43 16.67 11.84
CA SER A 1000 28.87 16.67 11.60
C SER A 1000 29.56 17.77 12.41
N ASN A 1001 30.63 17.42 13.12
CA ASN A 1001 31.51 18.39 13.76
C ASN A 1001 32.46 19.00 12.72
N TRP A 1002 32.66 20.32 12.76
CA TRP A 1002 33.69 21.00 11.97
C TRP A 1002 34.42 22.05 12.82
N VAL A 1003 35.67 22.38 12.47
CA VAL A 1003 36.45 23.44 13.12
C VAL A 1003 36.79 24.51 12.09
N PHE A 1004 36.31 25.73 12.31
CA PHE A 1004 36.57 26.85 11.42
C PHE A 1004 38.02 27.35 11.57
N THR A 1005 38.88 26.94 10.65
CA THR A 1005 40.25 27.45 10.48
C THR A 1005 40.37 28.50 9.37
N ALA A 1006 39.37 28.58 8.48
CA ALA A 1006 39.28 29.54 7.38
C ALA A 1006 37.79 29.79 7.01
N PRO A 1007 37.47 30.84 6.23
CA PRO A 1007 36.15 30.99 5.61
C PRO A 1007 35.76 29.73 4.83
N THR A 1008 34.51 29.29 5.01
CA THR A 1008 34.10 27.93 4.66
C THR A 1008 32.71 27.90 4.01
N GLN A 1009 32.51 27.04 3.01
CA GLN A 1009 31.19 26.73 2.43
C GLN A 1009 30.86 25.25 2.62
N LEU A 1010 29.59 24.97 2.90
CA LEU A 1010 29.00 23.63 2.95
C LEU A 1010 28.40 23.31 1.57
N VAL A 1011 28.63 22.09 1.07
CA VAL A 1011 28.14 21.63 -0.24
C VAL A 1011 27.38 20.33 -0.08
N PHE A 1012 26.14 20.32 -0.54
CA PHE A 1012 25.30 19.12 -0.64
C PHE A 1012 25.28 18.65 -2.08
N GLU A 1013 25.78 17.45 -2.33
CA GLU A 1013 25.93 16.85 -3.65
C GLU A 1013 25.06 15.59 -3.71
N ALA A 1014 24.07 15.57 -4.60
CA ALA A 1014 23.25 14.39 -4.82
C ALA A 1014 23.44 13.90 -6.26
N ILE A 1015 23.65 12.59 -6.38
CA ILE A 1015 23.99 11.90 -7.63
C ILE A 1015 22.83 10.96 -7.96
N ARG A 1016 22.32 11.06 -9.18
CA ARG A 1016 21.25 10.21 -9.69
C ARG A 1016 21.74 8.76 -9.87
N GLY A 1017 20.95 7.80 -9.40
CA GLY A 1017 21.24 6.38 -9.58
C GLY A 1017 20.84 5.83 -10.95
N SER A 1018 20.61 4.52 -11.04
CA SER A 1018 20.42 3.82 -12.32
C SER A 1018 19.08 4.10 -13.02
N SER A 1019 18.12 4.75 -12.36
CA SER A 1019 16.82 5.13 -12.92
C SER A 1019 16.32 6.44 -12.29
N TYR A 1020 15.17 6.92 -12.76
CA TYR A 1020 14.45 8.08 -12.21
C TYR A 1020 13.62 7.76 -10.96
N THR A 1021 13.62 6.50 -10.52
CA THR A 1021 12.88 6.06 -9.33
C THR A 1021 13.76 6.18 -8.08
N GLY A 1022 14.41 7.33 -7.86
CA GLY A 1022 15.55 7.43 -6.94
C GLY A 1022 15.86 8.83 -6.40
N ASP A 1023 14.84 9.64 -6.13
CA ASP A 1023 15.01 11.03 -5.69
C ASP A 1023 15.62 11.14 -4.28
N ILE A 1024 16.42 12.19 -4.07
CA ILE A 1024 17.14 12.52 -2.83
C ILE A 1024 16.78 13.95 -2.44
N ALA A 1025 16.47 14.19 -1.17
CA ALA A 1025 16.10 15.49 -0.62
C ALA A 1025 16.90 15.89 0.62
N ILE A 1026 16.95 17.19 0.91
CA ILE A 1026 17.55 17.82 2.09
C ILE A 1026 16.67 18.94 2.65
N ASP A 1027 16.79 19.17 3.95
CA ASP A 1027 16.01 20.15 4.71
C ASP A 1027 16.73 20.59 6.00
N ASP A 1028 16.19 21.58 6.72
CA ASP A 1028 16.53 21.95 8.10
C ASP A 1028 18.04 22.04 8.41
N ILE A 1029 18.78 22.76 7.56
CA ILE A 1029 20.23 22.91 7.66
C ILE A 1029 20.57 23.98 8.69
N SER A 1030 21.31 23.65 9.75
CA SER A 1030 21.83 24.63 10.70
C SER A 1030 23.29 24.42 11.07
N VAL A 1031 24.03 25.51 11.26
CA VAL A 1031 25.42 25.49 11.72
C VAL A 1031 25.52 26.31 13.00
N ASN A 1032 25.70 25.61 14.12
CA ASN A 1032 25.62 26.16 15.48
C ASN A 1032 27.00 26.14 16.16
N PRO A 1033 27.39 27.16 16.94
CA PRO A 1033 28.64 27.15 17.70
C PRO A 1033 28.70 26.01 18.74
N GLY A 1034 29.90 25.47 18.97
CA GLY A 1034 30.13 24.33 19.88
C GLY A 1034 30.08 22.98 19.18
N PRO A 1035 30.52 21.89 19.84
CA PRO A 1035 30.40 20.54 19.30
C PRO A 1035 28.93 20.13 19.09
N CYS A 1036 28.68 19.16 18.21
CA CYS A 1036 27.34 18.57 18.10
C CYS A 1036 26.88 17.96 19.44
N PRO A 1037 25.59 18.10 19.81
CA PRO A 1037 25.06 17.56 21.05
C PRO A 1037 25.30 16.05 21.14
N THR A 1038 26.32 15.66 21.90
CA THR A 1038 26.54 14.25 22.24
C THR A 1038 25.37 13.82 23.13
N VAL A 1039 24.52 12.93 22.61
CA VAL A 1039 23.56 12.17 23.44
C VAL A 1039 24.37 11.57 24.59
N ALA A 1040 24.07 11.98 25.83
CA ALA A 1040 24.98 11.80 26.96
C ALA A 1040 25.35 10.32 27.16
N PRO A 1041 26.60 9.91 26.94
CA PRO A 1041 26.94 8.50 26.87
C PRO A 1041 27.12 7.90 28.27
N THR A 1042 26.09 7.23 28.76
CA THR A 1042 26.30 6.17 29.75
C THR A 1042 27.11 5.06 29.08
N THR A 1043 28.32 4.85 29.58
CA THR A 1043 29.42 4.03 29.02
C THR A 1043 30.17 4.65 27.84
N THR A 1044 31.48 4.82 28.02
CA THR A 1044 32.44 5.26 27.01
C THR A 1044 32.70 4.15 25.99
N MET A 1045 32.41 4.37 24.72
CA MET A 1045 32.93 3.53 23.63
C MET A 1045 34.12 4.15 22.94
N LYS A 1046 35.24 3.42 23.02
CA LYS A 1046 36.49 3.61 22.27
C LYS A 1046 36.21 3.56 20.75
N PRO A 1047 36.96 4.28 19.90
CA PRO A 1047 36.86 4.08 18.45
C PRO A 1047 37.09 2.60 18.10
N ARG A 1048 36.25 2.08 17.20
CA ARG A 1048 36.26 0.67 16.77
C ARG A 1048 37.61 0.31 16.17
N ALA A 1049 38.22 -0.78 16.62
CA ALA A 1049 39.47 -1.24 16.03
C ALA A 1049 39.22 -1.77 14.60
N VAL A 1050 40.06 -1.34 13.66
CA VAL A 1050 40.16 -1.97 12.34
C VAL A 1050 41.01 -3.23 12.50
N VAL A 1051 40.43 -4.37 12.14
CA VAL A 1051 41.00 -5.71 12.33
C VAL A 1051 41.75 -6.17 11.09
N LEU A 1052 41.20 -5.83 9.91
CA LEU A 1052 41.77 -6.09 8.59
C LEU A 1052 41.26 -5.01 7.65
N ASN A 1053 42.09 -4.52 6.74
CA ASN A 1053 41.67 -3.66 5.63
C ASN A 1053 42.51 -4.01 4.41
N CYS A 1054 41.87 -4.21 3.26
CA CYS A 1054 42.53 -4.66 2.04
C CYS A 1054 41.89 -4.06 0.78
N ASP A 1055 42.62 -3.18 0.14
CA ASP A 1055 42.32 -2.54 -1.16
C ASP A 1055 43.01 -3.24 -2.34
N PHE A 1056 43.60 -4.42 -2.08
CA PHE A 1056 44.48 -5.19 -2.96
C PHE A 1056 45.58 -4.37 -3.68
N SER A 1057 45.89 -3.14 -3.25
CA SER A 1057 46.70 -2.17 -4.00
C SER A 1057 48.16 -2.61 -4.19
N LYS A 1058 48.66 -3.47 -3.30
CA LYS A 1058 50.05 -3.98 -3.28
C LYS A 1058 50.12 -5.50 -3.41
N ASP A 1059 49.36 -6.22 -2.60
CA ASP A 1059 49.40 -7.68 -2.46
C ASP A 1059 48.02 -8.24 -2.03
N LEU A 1060 47.97 -9.44 -1.45
CA LEU A 1060 46.74 -10.09 -0.96
C LEU A 1060 46.42 -9.77 0.51
N CYS A 1061 47.12 -8.85 1.17
CA CYS A 1061 46.92 -8.47 2.57
C CYS A 1061 46.96 -9.65 3.57
N GLY A 1062 47.75 -10.69 3.25
CA GLY A 1062 47.84 -11.93 4.01
C GLY A 1062 46.68 -12.91 3.81
N PHE A 1063 45.70 -12.62 2.94
CA PHE A 1063 44.75 -13.63 2.49
C PHE A 1063 45.47 -14.80 1.80
N VAL A 1064 45.00 -16.01 2.07
CA VAL A 1064 45.58 -17.27 1.60
C VAL A 1064 44.64 -17.90 0.58
N GLN A 1065 45.16 -18.14 -0.63
CA GLN A 1065 44.51 -18.98 -1.63
C GLN A 1065 44.40 -20.42 -1.11
N SER A 1066 43.24 -21.04 -1.35
CA SER A 1066 43.08 -22.48 -1.19
C SER A 1066 43.88 -23.25 -2.26
N THR A 1067 44.13 -24.53 -2.01
CA THR A 1067 44.78 -25.47 -2.96
C THR A 1067 44.00 -26.78 -3.10
N ALA A 1068 42.73 -26.79 -2.66
CA ALA A 1068 41.81 -27.93 -2.67
C ALA A 1068 40.61 -27.72 -3.61
N ASP A 1069 40.63 -26.59 -4.31
CA ASP A 1069 39.70 -26.05 -5.28
C ASP A 1069 40.36 -25.98 -6.66
N ASN A 1070 39.59 -25.69 -7.70
CA ASN A 1070 40.00 -25.90 -9.11
C ASN A 1070 40.10 -24.61 -9.94
N LEU A 1071 39.95 -23.45 -9.29
CA LEU A 1071 40.13 -22.13 -9.86
C LEU A 1071 40.83 -21.22 -8.83
N ASP A 1072 41.61 -20.25 -9.30
CA ASP A 1072 42.27 -19.26 -8.43
C ASP A 1072 41.58 -17.90 -8.52
N TRP A 1073 41.64 -17.13 -7.43
CA TRP A 1073 41.39 -15.70 -7.46
C TRP A 1073 42.62 -15.00 -8.04
N LEU A 1074 42.43 -14.28 -9.12
CA LEU A 1074 43.46 -13.55 -9.85
C LEU A 1074 43.42 -12.07 -9.45
N ARG A 1075 44.58 -11.50 -9.12
CA ARG A 1075 44.74 -10.06 -8.87
C ARG A 1075 45.04 -9.33 -10.18
N ARG A 1076 44.27 -8.29 -10.50
CA ARG A 1076 44.38 -7.58 -11.80
C ARG A 1076 44.09 -6.08 -11.67
N SER A 1077 44.71 -5.30 -12.56
CA SER A 1077 44.35 -3.92 -12.88
C SER A 1077 43.71 -3.81 -14.27
N GLY A 1078 42.77 -2.86 -14.42
CA GLY A 1078 41.94 -2.71 -15.63
C GLY A 1078 40.95 -3.87 -15.87
N SER A 1079 40.29 -3.88 -17.03
CA SER A 1079 39.23 -4.85 -17.37
C SER A 1079 39.66 -6.32 -17.30
N THR A 1080 38.72 -7.20 -16.97
CA THR A 1080 38.91 -8.67 -17.05
C THR A 1080 39.30 -9.13 -18.47
N PRO A 1081 39.99 -10.27 -18.62
CA PRO A 1081 40.38 -10.81 -19.93
C PRO A 1081 39.19 -11.13 -20.86
N SER A 1082 38.07 -11.62 -20.33
CA SER A 1082 36.89 -11.95 -21.13
C SER A 1082 36.00 -10.71 -21.38
N SER A 1083 35.26 -10.68 -22.51
CA SER A 1083 34.64 -9.45 -23.02
C SER A 1083 33.14 -9.35 -22.71
N GLY A 1084 32.72 -8.25 -22.07
CA GLY A 1084 31.33 -8.06 -21.65
C GLY A 1084 30.98 -8.80 -20.35
N THR A 1085 31.95 -8.81 -19.44
CA THR A 1085 31.94 -9.45 -18.12
C THR A 1085 32.73 -8.58 -17.14
N GLY A 1086 32.66 -8.90 -15.85
CA GLY A 1086 33.57 -8.34 -14.85
C GLY A 1086 33.55 -6.81 -14.73
N PRO A 1087 34.39 -6.21 -13.88
CA PRO A 1087 34.62 -4.78 -13.82
C PRO A 1087 35.66 -4.32 -14.87
N THR A 1088 35.66 -3.01 -15.19
CA THR A 1088 36.65 -2.38 -16.07
C THR A 1088 37.82 -1.71 -15.33
N ALA A 1089 37.69 -1.55 -14.01
CA ALA A 1089 38.62 -0.92 -13.08
C ALA A 1089 38.34 -1.42 -11.66
N ASP A 1090 39.22 -1.14 -10.70
CA ASP A 1090 38.97 -1.40 -9.28
C ASP A 1090 37.83 -0.53 -8.72
N HIS A 1091 37.43 -0.80 -7.48
CA HIS A 1091 36.58 0.11 -6.72
C HIS A 1091 37.42 1.19 -6.03
N THR A 1092 38.56 0.84 -5.42
CA THR A 1092 39.36 1.74 -4.58
C THR A 1092 39.75 3.04 -5.28
N THR A 1093 40.22 2.97 -6.54
CA THR A 1093 40.55 4.16 -7.34
C THR A 1093 39.50 4.51 -8.39
N GLY A 1094 38.61 3.58 -8.74
CA GLY A 1094 37.68 3.72 -9.86
C GLY A 1094 38.38 3.84 -11.21
N SER A 1095 39.65 3.40 -11.32
CA SER A 1095 40.52 3.70 -12.45
C SER A 1095 41.38 2.51 -12.90
N ALA A 1096 41.76 2.49 -14.18
CA ALA A 1096 42.50 1.38 -14.78
C ALA A 1096 43.82 0.96 -14.08
N PRO A 1097 44.64 1.85 -13.46
CA PRO A 1097 45.84 1.42 -12.72
C PRO A 1097 45.56 0.80 -11.34
N GLY A 1098 44.35 0.95 -10.79
CA GLY A 1098 43.92 0.33 -9.53
C GLY A 1098 43.77 -1.19 -9.64
N ASN A 1099 43.71 -1.92 -8.51
CA ASN A 1099 43.80 -3.39 -8.50
C ASN A 1099 42.70 -4.04 -7.65
N TYR A 1100 42.13 -5.15 -8.14
CA TYR A 1100 41.07 -5.92 -7.47
C TYR A 1100 41.32 -7.45 -7.63
N LEU A 1101 40.53 -8.29 -6.95
CA LEU A 1101 40.51 -9.75 -7.17
C LEU A 1101 39.32 -10.19 -8.02
N PHE A 1102 39.52 -11.15 -8.91
CA PHE A 1102 38.44 -11.77 -9.68
C PHE A 1102 38.73 -13.22 -10.06
N ILE A 1103 37.70 -13.97 -10.48
CA ILE A 1103 37.88 -15.23 -11.22
C ILE A 1103 37.72 -15.03 -12.72
N GLU A 1104 38.61 -15.64 -13.51
CA GLU A 1104 38.48 -15.73 -14.96
C GLU A 1104 37.69 -16.99 -15.34
N ALA A 1105 36.50 -16.81 -15.93
CA ALA A 1105 35.61 -17.91 -16.27
C ALA A 1105 35.90 -18.56 -17.65
N THR A 1106 36.78 -18.00 -18.48
CA THR A 1106 37.16 -18.57 -19.79
C THR A 1106 38.02 -19.82 -19.65
N GLY A 1107 37.68 -20.88 -20.40
CA GLY A 1107 38.42 -22.15 -20.40
C GLY A 1107 38.22 -23.03 -19.15
N LYS A 1108 37.31 -22.63 -18.25
CA LYS A 1108 36.96 -23.33 -17.00
C LYS A 1108 35.63 -24.08 -17.13
N ALA A 1109 35.39 -25.07 -16.28
CA ALA A 1109 34.18 -25.89 -16.26
C ALA A 1109 33.08 -25.28 -15.36
N THR A 1110 31.84 -25.72 -15.56
CA THR A 1110 30.70 -25.23 -14.78
C THR A 1110 30.78 -25.71 -13.34
N ASN A 1111 30.52 -24.81 -12.39
CA ASN A 1111 30.74 -24.98 -10.95
C ASN A 1111 32.21 -25.04 -10.50
N ASP A 1112 33.20 -24.79 -11.37
CA ASP A 1112 34.58 -24.51 -10.92
C ASP A 1112 34.58 -23.36 -9.92
N SER A 1113 35.35 -23.47 -8.84
CA SER A 1113 35.33 -22.50 -7.75
C SER A 1113 36.72 -22.09 -7.31
N ALA A 1114 36.85 -20.84 -6.89
CA ALA A 1114 38.04 -20.30 -6.24
C ALA A 1114 37.68 -19.81 -4.84
N LEU A 1115 38.48 -20.18 -3.83
CA LEU A 1115 38.28 -19.85 -2.43
C LEU A 1115 39.51 -19.15 -1.86
N ILE A 1116 39.34 -17.90 -1.43
CA ILE A 1116 40.36 -17.15 -0.70
C ILE A 1116 39.93 -16.98 0.77
N THR A 1117 40.86 -17.17 1.70
CA THR A 1117 40.59 -17.17 3.15
C THR A 1117 41.43 -16.11 3.87
N SER A 1118 40.84 -15.36 4.81
CA SER A 1118 41.53 -14.33 5.58
C SER A 1118 42.68 -14.86 6.45
N PRO A 1119 43.60 -13.99 6.90
CA PRO A 1119 44.40 -14.23 8.10
C PRO A 1119 43.55 -14.64 9.31
N ASN A 1120 44.21 -15.19 10.34
CA ASN A 1120 43.60 -15.39 11.67
C ASN A 1120 43.20 -14.03 12.27
N LEU A 1121 41.90 -13.79 12.41
CA LEU A 1121 41.36 -12.58 13.03
C LEU A 1121 41.38 -12.76 14.56
N ASN A 1122 42.33 -12.13 15.23
CA ASN A 1122 42.52 -12.24 16.68
C ASN A 1122 41.60 -11.30 17.46
N VAL A 1123 40.29 -11.49 17.31
CA VAL A 1123 39.23 -10.64 17.88
C VAL A 1123 38.09 -11.46 18.48
N THR A 1124 37.29 -10.86 19.35
CA THR A 1124 36.21 -11.54 20.09
C THR A 1124 34.94 -10.70 20.15
N GLY A 1125 33.78 -11.37 20.28
CA GLY A 1125 32.50 -10.71 20.42
C GLY A 1125 31.81 -10.48 19.07
N THR A 1126 31.73 -9.24 18.59
CA THR A 1126 31.05 -8.90 17.33
C THR A 1126 31.99 -8.14 16.39
N ILE A 1127 31.95 -8.47 15.10
CA ILE A 1127 32.64 -7.73 14.04
C ILE A 1127 31.69 -7.36 12.91
N CYS A 1128 32.03 -6.30 12.18
CA CYS A 1128 31.49 -6.01 10.87
C CYS A 1128 32.49 -6.47 9.81
N VAL A 1129 32.03 -7.26 8.85
CA VAL A 1129 32.73 -7.51 7.58
C VAL A 1129 32.08 -6.63 6.53
N SER A 1130 32.86 -5.88 5.77
CA SER A 1130 32.41 -5.07 4.65
C SER A 1130 33.34 -5.29 3.45
N PHE A 1131 32.79 -5.32 2.24
CA PHE A 1131 33.55 -5.51 1.01
C PHE A 1131 32.76 -4.98 -0.18
N TRP A 1132 33.44 -4.73 -1.28
CA TRP A 1132 32.84 -4.44 -2.58
C TRP A 1132 32.93 -5.66 -3.49
N TYR A 1133 31.95 -5.80 -4.39
CA TYR A 1133 31.87 -6.92 -5.33
C TYR A 1133 31.30 -6.50 -6.68
N HIS A 1134 31.63 -7.28 -7.71
CA HIS A 1134 31.16 -7.08 -9.08
C HIS A 1134 30.74 -8.43 -9.67
N MET A 1135 29.55 -8.50 -10.28
CA MET A 1135 29.01 -9.73 -10.88
C MET A 1135 28.25 -9.36 -12.16
N TYR A 1136 28.96 -9.35 -13.28
CA TYR A 1136 28.44 -8.92 -14.58
C TYR A 1136 28.74 -9.96 -15.67
N GLY A 1137 27.72 -10.33 -16.44
CA GLY A 1137 27.80 -11.38 -17.45
C GLY A 1137 26.49 -12.13 -17.69
N VAL A 1138 26.54 -13.35 -18.23
CA VAL A 1138 25.39 -14.16 -18.65
C VAL A 1138 25.47 -15.53 -17.96
N GLU A 1139 24.36 -16.02 -17.39
CA GLU A 1139 24.32 -17.23 -16.54
C GLU A 1139 25.41 -17.23 -15.44
N MET A 1140 25.53 -16.09 -14.72
CA MET A 1140 26.44 -15.95 -13.57
C MET A 1140 26.29 -17.10 -12.58
N GLY A 1141 27.41 -17.53 -12.01
CA GLY A 1141 27.42 -18.42 -10.85
C GLY A 1141 27.20 -17.65 -9.55
N TYR A 1142 28.05 -17.92 -8.55
CA TYR A 1142 27.84 -17.46 -7.17
C TYR A 1142 29.06 -16.72 -6.62
N LEU A 1143 28.81 -15.74 -5.76
CA LEU A 1143 29.75 -15.27 -4.74
C LEU A 1143 29.20 -15.68 -3.37
N LYS A 1144 29.93 -16.52 -2.65
CA LYS A 1144 29.57 -17.01 -1.32
C LYS A 1144 30.60 -16.54 -0.30
N VAL A 1145 30.14 -15.95 0.80
CA VAL A 1145 30.99 -15.57 1.93
C VAL A 1145 30.76 -16.56 3.06
N TYR A 1146 31.83 -16.99 3.73
CA TYR A 1146 31.81 -18.04 4.74
C TYR A 1146 32.33 -17.58 6.09
N ARG A 1147 31.67 -18.06 7.15
CA ARG A 1147 32.26 -18.24 8.47
C ARG A 1147 33.18 -19.46 8.39
N ASP A 1148 34.48 -19.26 8.55
CA ASP A 1148 35.47 -20.34 8.59
C ASP A 1148 36.08 -20.43 10.00
N THR A 1149 35.81 -21.53 10.69
CA THR A 1149 36.32 -21.82 12.04
C THR A 1149 37.50 -22.77 12.05
N GLY A 1150 38.06 -23.12 10.89
CA GLY A 1150 39.07 -24.17 10.72
C GLY A 1150 38.54 -25.60 10.85
N VAL A 1151 37.27 -25.78 11.25
CA VAL A 1151 36.60 -27.09 11.40
C VAL A 1151 35.33 -27.18 10.55
N VAL A 1152 34.58 -26.07 10.41
CA VAL A 1152 33.36 -26.00 9.59
C VAL A 1152 33.36 -24.69 8.79
N ARG A 1153 32.92 -24.77 7.54
CA ARG A 1153 32.66 -23.62 6.66
C ARG A 1153 31.17 -23.47 6.41
N SER A 1154 30.54 -22.49 7.03
CA SER A 1154 29.11 -22.20 6.86
C SER A 1154 28.92 -20.92 6.03
N PRO A 1155 28.10 -20.94 4.96
CA PRO A 1155 27.82 -19.73 4.19
C PRO A 1155 27.02 -18.74 5.04
N ILE A 1156 27.49 -17.49 5.07
CA ILE A 1156 26.88 -16.36 5.79
C ILE A 1156 26.30 -15.30 4.84
N MET A 1157 26.63 -15.41 3.55
CA MET A 1157 26.03 -14.64 2.46
C MET A 1157 26.18 -15.43 1.15
N VAL A 1158 25.15 -15.44 0.31
CA VAL A 1158 25.16 -16.01 -1.03
C VAL A 1158 24.59 -14.99 -2.01
N LEU A 1159 25.34 -14.70 -3.07
CA LEU A 1159 24.98 -13.77 -4.13
C LEU A 1159 25.04 -14.53 -5.46
N SER A 1160 24.02 -14.39 -6.31
CA SER A 1160 23.88 -15.11 -7.58
C SER A 1160 23.27 -14.22 -8.67
N GLY A 1161 23.45 -14.61 -9.94
CA GLY A 1161 22.90 -13.85 -11.09
C GLY A 1161 23.67 -12.56 -11.40
N ASN A 1162 23.32 -11.93 -12.53
CA ASN A 1162 23.92 -10.66 -12.96
C ASN A 1162 23.39 -9.50 -12.10
N LYS A 1163 24.29 -8.68 -11.55
CA LYS A 1163 24.00 -7.54 -10.66
C LYS A 1163 24.20 -6.16 -11.35
N GLY A 1164 24.52 -6.17 -12.63
CA GLY A 1164 24.85 -5.03 -13.47
C GLY A 1164 26.36 -4.79 -13.57
N ASN A 1165 26.78 -4.02 -14.59
CA ASN A 1165 28.15 -3.55 -14.74
C ASN A 1165 28.42 -2.37 -13.81
N LYS A 1166 28.52 -2.67 -12.50
CA LYS A 1166 28.83 -1.72 -11.42
C LYS A 1166 29.34 -2.46 -10.19
N TRP A 1167 30.26 -1.82 -9.46
CA TRP A 1167 30.63 -2.25 -8.11
C TRP A 1167 29.47 -2.03 -7.14
N LEU A 1168 29.28 -2.97 -6.21
CA LEU A 1168 28.26 -2.95 -5.16
C LEU A 1168 28.90 -3.30 -3.81
N GLN A 1169 28.47 -2.63 -2.74
CA GLN A 1169 28.94 -2.94 -1.39
C GLN A 1169 28.07 -4.03 -0.75
N ALA A 1170 28.70 -4.86 0.07
CA ALA A 1170 28.04 -5.80 0.97
C ALA A 1170 28.60 -5.63 2.40
N THR A 1171 27.74 -5.81 3.40
CA THR A 1171 28.09 -5.70 4.82
C THR A 1171 27.45 -6.84 5.61
N ILE A 1172 28.21 -7.51 6.48
CA ILE A 1172 27.78 -8.65 7.28
C ILE A 1172 28.17 -8.42 8.75
N THR A 1173 27.19 -8.29 9.64
CA THR A 1173 27.43 -8.31 11.08
C THR A 1173 27.62 -9.75 11.54
N LEU A 1174 28.78 -10.08 12.11
CA LEU A 1174 29.09 -11.39 12.64
C LEU A 1174 29.23 -11.32 14.17
N THR A 1175 28.24 -11.86 14.87
CA THR A 1175 28.22 -12.00 16.33
C THR A 1175 28.86 -13.32 16.79
N ASN A 1176 29.29 -13.32 18.05
CA ASN A 1176 29.90 -14.43 18.78
C ASN A 1176 31.22 -14.97 18.17
N VAL A 1177 31.99 -14.06 17.58
CA VAL A 1177 33.34 -14.32 17.04
C VAL A 1177 34.32 -14.65 18.19
N GLN A 1178 35.27 -15.54 17.89
CA GLN A 1178 36.27 -16.10 18.81
C GLN A 1178 37.69 -15.80 18.28
N PRO A 1179 38.75 -15.94 19.10
CA PRO A 1179 40.12 -15.71 18.63
C PRO A 1179 40.50 -16.64 17.47
N ALA A 1180 41.35 -16.15 16.55
CA ALA A 1180 41.79 -16.85 15.34
C ALA A 1180 40.68 -17.26 14.35
N TYR A 1181 39.51 -16.62 14.42
CA TYR A 1181 38.42 -16.77 13.44
C TYR A 1181 38.83 -16.34 12.03
N LYS A 1182 38.20 -16.90 10.99
CA LYS A 1182 38.46 -16.53 9.60
C LYS A 1182 37.17 -16.22 8.83
N VAL A 1183 37.32 -15.41 7.79
CA VAL A 1183 36.30 -15.15 6.77
C VAL A 1183 36.85 -15.63 5.43
N ALA A 1184 36.07 -16.39 4.67
CA ALA A 1184 36.46 -16.86 3.35
C ALA A 1184 35.47 -16.42 2.27
N PHE A 1185 35.98 -16.16 1.06
CA PHE A 1185 35.21 -15.72 -0.10
C PHE A 1185 35.38 -16.76 -1.21
N GLN A 1186 34.28 -17.40 -1.60
CA GLN A 1186 34.25 -18.35 -2.71
C GLN A 1186 33.53 -17.72 -3.90
N ALA A 1187 34.21 -17.60 -5.03
CA ALA A 1187 33.53 -17.44 -6.31
C ALA A 1187 33.32 -18.81 -6.94
N ILE A 1188 32.13 -19.06 -7.48
CA ILE A 1188 31.78 -20.27 -8.23
C ILE A 1188 31.38 -19.82 -9.62
N ARG A 1189 32.04 -20.37 -10.65
CA ARG A 1189 31.76 -20.10 -12.05
C ARG A 1189 30.35 -20.55 -12.43
N GLY A 1190 29.70 -19.72 -13.25
CA GLY A 1190 28.40 -20.01 -13.84
C GLY A 1190 28.43 -21.09 -14.91
N ARG A 1191 27.36 -21.15 -15.72
CA ARG A 1191 27.22 -22.16 -16.78
C ARG A 1191 28.13 -21.91 -18.00
N ASN A 1192 28.50 -20.66 -18.25
CA ASN A 1192 29.33 -20.27 -19.39
C ASN A 1192 30.50 -19.34 -18.97
N TYR A 1193 31.37 -19.03 -19.93
CA TYR A 1193 32.58 -18.21 -19.71
C TYR A 1193 32.29 -16.74 -19.37
N ARG A 1194 31.05 -16.26 -19.53
CA ARG A 1194 30.63 -14.90 -19.21
C ARG A 1194 30.17 -14.80 -17.76
N SER A 1195 30.95 -15.31 -16.82
CA SER A 1195 30.53 -15.39 -15.41
C SER A 1195 31.58 -14.92 -14.39
N ASP A 1196 32.48 -14.01 -14.82
CA ASP A 1196 33.51 -13.40 -13.99
C ASP A 1196 32.92 -12.69 -12.74
N VAL A 1197 33.36 -13.12 -11.56
CA VAL A 1197 33.03 -12.54 -10.25
C VAL A 1197 34.27 -11.83 -9.72
N ALA A 1198 34.11 -10.60 -9.22
CA ALA A 1198 35.19 -9.82 -8.61
C ALA A 1198 34.83 -9.32 -7.20
N ILE A 1199 35.86 -9.11 -6.36
CA ILE A 1199 35.78 -8.50 -5.03
C ILE A 1199 36.91 -7.49 -4.81
N ASP A 1200 36.66 -6.49 -3.98
CA ASP A 1200 37.57 -5.39 -3.67
C ASP A 1200 37.27 -4.77 -2.28
N ASP A 1201 38.14 -3.88 -1.79
CA ASP A 1201 37.95 -3.04 -0.59
C ASP A 1201 37.39 -3.81 0.64
N ILE A 1202 38.04 -4.91 1.02
CA ILE A 1202 37.62 -5.75 2.15
C ILE A 1202 38.08 -5.14 3.48
N SER A 1203 37.14 -4.65 4.28
CA SER A 1203 37.37 -4.07 5.61
C SER A 1203 36.63 -4.83 6.71
N ILE A 1204 37.34 -5.21 7.78
CA ILE A 1204 36.79 -5.87 8.96
C ILE A 1204 37.07 -5.02 10.19
N THR A 1205 36.03 -4.71 10.98
CA THR A 1205 36.10 -3.84 12.15
C THR A 1205 35.37 -4.43 13.36
N GLU A 1206 35.78 -4.08 14.58
CA GLU A 1206 35.07 -4.47 15.80
C GLU A 1206 33.70 -3.76 15.93
N GLY A 1207 32.71 -4.47 16.48
CA GLY A 1207 31.33 -4.00 16.65
C GLY A 1207 30.37 -4.47 15.54
N THR A 1208 29.08 -4.13 15.66
CA THR A 1208 28.08 -4.41 14.62
C THR A 1208 28.34 -3.59 13.35
N CYS A 1209 27.96 -4.05 12.16
CA CYS A 1209 27.92 -3.14 11.01
C CYS A 1209 26.92 -2.01 11.30
N SER A 1210 27.41 -0.78 11.23
CA SER A 1210 26.58 0.42 11.26
C SER A 1210 25.98 0.63 9.88
N GLU A 1211 24.66 0.53 9.76
CA GLU A 1211 23.94 0.85 8.51
C GLU A 1211 24.31 2.28 8.05
N GLY A 1212 24.99 2.40 6.91
CA GLY A 1212 25.45 3.69 6.38
C GLY A 1212 26.53 4.40 7.20
N GLY A 1213 27.19 3.73 8.16
CA GLY A 1213 28.29 4.32 8.91
C GLY A 1213 29.59 4.34 8.10
N ALA A 1214 29.87 5.47 7.44
CA ALA A 1214 31.11 5.66 6.69
C ALA A 1214 32.35 5.49 7.59
N LEU A 1215 33.28 4.62 7.17
CA LEU A 1215 34.59 4.51 7.83
C LEU A 1215 35.46 5.72 7.51
N ILE A 1216 36.26 6.13 8.48
CA ILE A 1216 37.09 7.34 8.41
C ILE A 1216 38.38 7.03 7.62
N GLY A 1217 38.62 7.80 6.57
CA GLY A 1217 39.86 7.82 5.76
C GLY A 1217 40.11 9.22 5.20
#